data_AF-A0A942XWJ8-F1
#
_entry.id   AF-A0A942XWJ8-F1
#
_cell.length_a   1.000
_cell.length_b   1.000
_cell.length_c   1.000
_cell.angle_alpha   90.00
_cell.angle_beta   90.00
_cell.angle_gamma   90.00
#
_symmetry.space_group_name_H-M   'P 1'
#
loop_
_entity.id
_entity.type
_entity.pdbx_description
1 polymer ?
#
loop_
_entity_poly.entity_id
_entity_poly.type
_entity_poly.pdbx_seq_one_letter_code
_entity_poly.pdbx_strand_id
1 'polypeptide(L)'
;MKKLLLLSVVLLLFAGCSKDETTSSGQADQTEAFVPHFYGAAMLNTPAPATRGVANAMKVWSKPMAANNLTVKFLNGSAGYQEYVKEVAKEWEKAAGVRFHFVGSDKPATVRIGFDYVPGMMSSWSLTGTDHMQVYGQQSEATMHFAQWRRAGDAQKRSDVLRAFGQVLGLELEFRHPMFHPAWITNADGSVNETAIREYWENELANYIAWDELKKIVLDPLEDQAFFIHKTEYYDQWSVMNWPFYEMIARNIPPIEFDEDYITELSENDKSFAQFLYGESFGGTPPDNLFVPLIEFECTGSSTRFSVTTTKNLGVRWDGEVSKEYTAYDLPDYTTSEHTFMINKTFDETKTRKIVIGEVLDYGEAKPDYSYALTRFDFKGANNAGAIDIKPVNHALSYIRIIGGSDFISREFNFTGYEYLKELYLVRIGDSKVILDNCSNLETFATSKGIWKPGESYSEPTDPIDIGDYESVFAWPDYPESLYSLSDTGGLTILNCNKLKQISLENTQLKNFNFGDLLALEYVYLSSFSGYIVGGSDPYGKLLLDAVNTLPAKEAAAKGLIVLRGIAFRLYPSENETGNAIGPITPVRPNPVYDQIPIDRVIYNTINQNLPAKNWNVVWESGFYHPIIYLNSTNHNN
;
A
#
# COMPACT_ATOMS: atom_id res chain seq x y z
N MET A 1 39.80 -63.33 16.57
CA MET A 1 41.01 -62.87 15.88
C MET A 1 40.89 -61.34 15.76
N LYS A 2 41.46 -60.53 16.69
CA LYS A 2 42.79 -59.86 16.59
C LYS A 2 43.01 -59.32 15.16
N LYS A 3 43.06 -58.02 14.84
CA LYS A 3 43.72 -56.87 15.51
C LYS A 3 43.24 -55.51 14.93
N LEU A 4 43.15 -54.52 15.84
CA LEU A 4 43.62 -53.12 15.81
C LEU A 4 43.50 -52.27 14.51
N LEU A 5 42.82 -51.11 14.53
CA LEU A 5 43.25 -49.78 15.06
C LEU A 5 44.17 -49.03 14.09
N LEU A 6 43.64 -48.00 13.41
CA LEU A 6 44.40 -46.75 13.20
C LEU A 6 43.46 -45.57 12.92
N LEU A 7 43.61 -44.59 13.80
CA LEU A 7 43.11 -43.23 13.77
C LEU A 7 43.77 -42.48 12.60
N SER A 8 42.99 -41.79 11.76
CA SER A 8 43.50 -40.67 10.98
C SER A 8 42.41 -39.61 10.88
N VAL A 9 42.52 -38.63 11.78
CA VAL A 9 41.85 -37.33 11.70
C VAL A 9 42.38 -36.63 10.46
N VAL A 10 41.53 -36.41 9.47
CA VAL A 10 41.76 -35.43 8.41
C VAL A 10 40.66 -34.39 8.55
N LEU A 11 41.01 -33.24 9.15
CA LEU A 11 40.25 -32.01 8.99
C LEU A 11 40.27 -31.64 7.51
N LEU A 12 39.15 -31.83 6.82
CA LEU A 12 38.86 -31.17 5.56
C LEU A 12 37.83 -30.09 5.85
N LEU A 13 38.31 -28.86 5.88
CA LEU A 13 37.52 -27.64 5.75
C LEU A 13 36.79 -27.70 4.40
N PHE A 14 35.52 -28.12 4.40
CA PHE A 14 34.64 -27.83 3.28
C PHE A 14 34.17 -26.39 3.42
N ALA A 15 34.87 -25.50 2.71
CA ALA A 15 34.27 -24.27 2.24
C ALA A 15 32.98 -24.64 1.49
N GLY A 16 31.84 -24.24 2.04
CA GLY A 16 30.55 -24.33 1.37
C GLY A 16 30.54 -23.36 0.20
N CYS A 17 30.90 -23.86 -0.99
CA CYS A 17 30.48 -23.22 -2.23
C CYS A 17 29.00 -23.52 -2.43
N SER A 18 28.19 -22.47 -2.34
CA SER A 18 26.91 -22.35 -3.04
C SER A 18 27.06 -22.94 -4.44
N LYS A 19 26.26 -23.96 -4.78
CA LYS A 19 26.03 -24.27 -6.19
C LYS A 19 24.94 -23.34 -6.66
N ASP A 20 25.40 -22.19 -7.14
CA ASP A 20 24.63 -21.26 -7.94
C ASP A 20 24.10 -21.97 -9.18
N GLU A 21 22.87 -21.62 -9.51
CA GLU A 21 22.22 -21.87 -10.79
C GLU A 21 23.15 -21.47 -11.94
N THR A 22 23.76 -22.47 -12.56
CA THR A 22 24.41 -22.31 -13.86
C THR A 22 23.95 -23.46 -14.75
N THR A 23 23.24 -23.07 -15.80
CA THR A 23 22.93 -23.88 -16.97
C THR A 23 24.20 -24.49 -17.52
N SER A 24 24.47 -25.76 -17.22
CA SER A 24 25.48 -26.53 -17.95
C SER A 24 24.88 -27.02 -19.26
N SER A 25 25.25 -26.36 -20.34
CA SER A 25 25.06 -26.85 -21.70
C SER A 25 25.81 -28.17 -21.89
N GLY A 26 25.10 -29.22 -22.32
CA GLY A 26 25.71 -30.47 -22.75
C GLY A 26 25.28 -31.72 -21.98
N GLN A 27 23.99 -31.97 -21.89
CA GLN A 27 23.48 -33.34 -21.97
C GLN A 27 22.35 -33.33 -22.99
N ALA A 28 22.51 -34.13 -24.04
CA ALA A 28 21.52 -34.27 -25.10
C ALA A 28 20.15 -34.55 -24.50
N ASP A 29 19.16 -33.76 -24.92
CA ASP A 29 17.74 -34.01 -24.75
C ASP A 29 17.47 -35.49 -25.04
N GLN A 30 17.33 -36.28 -23.97
CA GLN A 30 16.38 -37.36 -24.05
C GLN A 30 15.04 -36.66 -24.04
N THR A 31 14.34 -36.69 -25.17
CA THR A 31 12.91 -36.42 -25.24
C THR A 31 12.24 -37.33 -24.22
N GLU A 32 12.07 -36.83 -22.98
CA GLU A 32 11.26 -37.49 -21.95
C GLU A 32 9.85 -37.61 -22.55
N ALA A 33 9.34 -38.85 -22.58
CA ALA A 33 8.01 -39.13 -23.12
C ALA A 33 6.96 -38.24 -22.44
N PHE A 34 6.06 -37.67 -23.24
CA PHE A 34 4.92 -36.88 -22.75
C PHE A 34 4.11 -37.70 -21.73
N VAL A 35 3.88 -37.12 -20.55
CA VAL A 35 3.13 -37.75 -19.46
C VAL A 35 1.85 -36.95 -19.26
N PRO A 36 0.66 -37.52 -19.54
CA PRO A 36 -0.61 -36.81 -19.34
C PRO A 36 -0.79 -36.41 -17.88
N HIS A 37 -1.15 -35.14 -17.64
CA HIS A 37 -1.41 -34.65 -16.29
C HIS A 37 -2.87 -34.80 -15.90
N PHE A 38 -3.15 -35.57 -14.84
CA PHE A 38 -4.51 -35.83 -14.38
C PHE A 38 -4.92 -34.89 -13.25
N TYR A 39 -6.16 -34.41 -13.31
CA TYR A 39 -6.77 -33.69 -12.21
C TYR A 39 -7.99 -34.44 -11.68
N GLY A 40 -8.12 -34.61 -10.37
CA GLY A 40 -9.23 -35.33 -9.72
C GLY A 40 -9.87 -34.57 -8.56
N ALA A 41 -10.96 -35.12 -8.03
CA ALA A 41 -11.54 -34.71 -6.75
C ALA A 41 -11.29 -35.81 -5.72
N ALA A 42 -10.67 -35.49 -4.59
CA ALA A 42 -10.49 -36.46 -3.52
C ALA A 42 -11.84 -36.73 -2.83
N MET A 43 -12.18 -38.01 -2.62
CA MET A 43 -13.42 -38.40 -1.96
C MET A 43 -13.16 -38.80 -0.51
N LEU A 44 -14.03 -38.34 0.40
CA LEU A 44 -14.06 -38.81 1.78
C LEU A 44 -14.61 -40.25 1.86
N ASN A 45 -14.36 -40.93 2.98
CA ASN A 45 -14.95 -42.24 3.25
C ASN A 45 -16.49 -42.20 3.33
N THR A 46 -17.05 -41.03 3.66
CA THR A 46 -18.50 -40.75 3.71
C THR A 46 -18.78 -39.38 3.10
N PRO A 47 -18.77 -39.25 1.76
CA PRO A 47 -19.00 -37.97 1.11
C PRO A 47 -20.49 -37.58 1.18
N ALA A 48 -20.79 -36.28 1.16
CA ALA A 48 -22.15 -35.82 0.86
C ALA A 48 -22.58 -36.33 -0.53
N PRO A 49 -23.90 -36.53 -0.80
CA PRO A 49 -24.37 -37.01 -2.09
C PRO A 49 -23.79 -36.19 -3.23
N ALA A 50 -23.16 -36.86 -4.20
CA ALA A 50 -22.60 -36.19 -5.37
C ALA A 50 -23.75 -35.81 -6.32
N THR A 51 -23.72 -34.59 -6.86
CA THR A 51 -24.85 -34.01 -7.61
C THR A 51 -24.45 -33.59 -9.01
N ARG A 52 -25.40 -33.42 -9.94
CA ARG A 52 -25.13 -32.85 -11.28
C ARG A 52 -24.91 -31.33 -11.27
N GLY A 53 -24.55 -30.73 -10.14
CA GLY A 53 -24.29 -29.30 -10.04
C GLY A 53 -22.86 -28.94 -10.39
N VAL A 54 -22.63 -27.70 -10.84
CA VAL A 54 -21.26 -27.14 -10.86
C VAL A 54 -20.84 -26.67 -9.46
N ALA A 55 -21.74 -26.72 -8.47
CA ALA A 55 -21.42 -26.77 -7.05
C ALA A 55 -22.51 -27.54 -6.27
N ASN A 56 -22.11 -28.22 -5.20
CA ASN A 56 -23.02 -28.87 -4.25
C ASN A 56 -23.33 -27.92 -3.09
N ALA A 57 -24.59 -27.52 -2.93
CA ALA A 57 -25.03 -26.56 -1.92
C ALA A 57 -24.65 -26.94 -0.48
N MET A 58 -24.48 -28.25 -0.20
CA MET A 58 -24.07 -28.76 1.11
C MET A 58 -22.56 -28.64 1.35
N LYS A 59 -21.78 -28.38 0.31
CA LYS A 59 -20.32 -28.27 0.35
C LYS A 59 -19.82 -26.83 0.23
N VAL A 60 -20.66 -25.90 -0.23
CA VAL A 60 -20.32 -24.47 -0.33
C VAL A 60 -20.14 -23.89 1.08
N TRP A 61 -19.16 -23.01 1.25
CA TRP A 61 -18.95 -22.35 2.53
C TRP A 61 -20.04 -21.31 2.82
N SER A 62 -20.36 -21.10 4.09
CA SER A 62 -21.10 -19.89 4.46
C SER A 62 -20.29 -18.65 4.09
N LYS A 63 -20.93 -17.57 3.65
CA LYS A 63 -20.25 -16.30 3.30
C LYS A 63 -19.31 -15.80 4.40
N PRO A 64 -19.68 -15.81 5.70
CA PRO A 64 -18.76 -15.41 6.76
C PRO A 64 -17.50 -16.28 6.86
N MET A 65 -17.63 -17.61 6.64
CA MET A 65 -16.48 -18.52 6.62
C MET A 65 -15.57 -18.23 5.42
N ALA A 66 -16.15 -18.06 4.23
CA ALA A 66 -15.41 -17.76 3.02
C ALA A 66 -14.66 -16.43 3.09
N ALA A 67 -15.21 -15.44 3.79
CA ALA A 67 -14.65 -14.11 3.91
C ALA A 67 -13.57 -13.94 5.00
N ASN A 68 -13.57 -14.79 6.03
CA ASN A 68 -12.77 -14.54 7.24
C ASN A 68 -12.04 -15.77 7.83
N ASN A 69 -12.33 -17.00 7.38
CA ASN A 69 -11.89 -18.22 8.08
C ASN A 69 -11.31 -19.32 7.19
N LEU A 70 -11.16 -19.11 5.87
CA LEU A 70 -10.50 -20.06 4.99
C LEU A 70 -8.97 -19.96 5.13
N THR A 71 -8.43 -20.71 6.09
CA THR A 71 -6.99 -20.79 6.33
C THR A 71 -6.32 -21.82 5.43
N VAL A 72 -5.15 -21.47 4.90
CA VAL A 72 -4.36 -22.30 3.98
C VAL A 72 -2.94 -22.44 4.52
N LYS A 73 -2.35 -23.63 4.50
CA LYS A 73 -0.93 -23.83 4.78
C LYS A 73 -0.28 -24.76 3.78
N PHE A 74 1.04 -24.63 3.63
CA PHE A 74 1.86 -25.52 2.83
C PHE A 74 2.51 -26.58 3.73
N LEU A 75 2.42 -27.85 3.35
CA LEU A 75 3.08 -28.97 4.04
C LEU A 75 4.53 -29.15 3.56
N ASN A 76 4.83 -28.73 2.33
CA ASN A 76 6.14 -28.74 1.69
C ASN A 76 6.15 -27.76 0.49
N GLY A 77 7.12 -27.88 -0.41
CA GLY A 77 7.28 -27.02 -1.59
C GLY A 77 8.31 -25.91 -1.40
N SER A 78 8.91 -25.43 -2.50
CA SER A 78 9.86 -24.32 -2.49
C SER A 78 9.15 -22.99 -2.20
N ALA A 79 9.89 -21.98 -1.73
CA ALA A 79 9.35 -20.63 -1.53
C ALA A 79 8.71 -20.08 -2.82
N GLY A 80 9.34 -20.32 -3.98
CA GLY A 80 8.79 -19.92 -5.28
C GLY A 80 7.45 -20.59 -5.61
N TYR A 81 7.28 -21.89 -5.31
CA TYR A 81 5.99 -22.56 -5.54
C TYR A 81 4.91 -22.05 -4.61
N GLN A 82 5.25 -21.84 -3.35
CA GLN A 82 4.30 -21.31 -2.36
C GLN A 82 3.84 -19.92 -2.76
N GLU A 83 4.74 -19.05 -3.19
CA GLU A 83 4.40 -17.69 -3.62
C GLU A 83 3.55 -17.69 -4.89
N TYR A 84 3.91 -18.52 -5.86
CA TYR A 84 3.12 -18.69 -7.08
C TYR A 84 1.68 -19.14 -6.80
N VAL A 85 1.48 -20.11 -5.89
CA VAL A 85 0.13 -20.53 -5.48
C VAL A 85 -0.64 -19.38 -4.85
N LYS A 86 -0.02 -18.61 -3.95
CA LYS A 86 -0.68 -17.46 -3.31
C LYS A 86 -1.11 -16.42 -4.34
N GLU A 87 -0.26 -16.12 -5.31
CA GLU A 87 -0.55 -15.17 -6.38
C GLU A 87 -1.75 -15.62 -7.22
N VAL A 88 -1.73 -16.86 -7.71
CA VAL A 88 -2.80 -17.37 -8.58
C VAL A 88 -4.12 -17.57 -7.82
N ALA A 89 -4.08 -17.98 -6.55
CA ALA A 89 -5.27 -18.11 -5.71
C ALA A 89 -6.04 -16.78 -5.55
N LYS A 90 -5.34 -15.63 -5.57
CA LYS A 90 -5.97 -14.29 -5.49
C LYS A 90 -6.89 -13.98 -6.67
N GLU A 91 -6.81 -14.69 -7.80
CA GLU A 91 -7.75 -14.49 -8.91
C GLU A 91 -9.21 -14.75 -8.49
N TRP A 92 -9.44 -15.73 -7.61
CA TRP A 92 -10.77 -15.97 -7.04
C TRP A 92 -11.23 -14.85 -6.10
N GLU A 93 -10.31 -14.25 -5.33
CA GLU A 93 -10.62 -13.11 -4.45
C GLU A 93 -10.97 -11.85 -5.26
N LYS A 94 -10.39 -11.67 -6.45
CA LYS A 94 -10.77 -10.60 -7.39
C LYS A 94 -12.18 -10.80 -7.95
N ALA A 95 -12.63 -12.04 -8.10
CA ALA A 95 -13.94 -12.38 -8.66
C ALA A 95 -15.08 -12.35 -7.62
N ALA A 96 -14.82 -12.75 -6.37
CA ALA A 96 -15.88 -12.99 -5.40
C ALA A 96 -15.50 -12.63 -3.95
N GLY A 97 -16.50 -12.56 -3.07
CA GLY A 97 -16.37 -12.24 -1.64
C GLY A 97 -15.71 -13.35 -0.80
N VAL A 98 -14.51 -13.78 -1.20
CA VAL A 98 -13.71 -14.85 -0.57
C VAL A 98 -12.33 -14.34 -0.19
N ARG A 99 -11.70 -14.94 0.83
CA ARG A 99 -10.31 -14.66 1.25
C ARG A 99 -9.60 -15.93 1.65
N PHE A 100 -8.38 -16.14 1.15
CA PHE A 100 -7.51 -17.24 1.53
C PHE A 100 -6.42 -16.75 2.47
N HIS A 101 -6.52 -17.14 3.73
CA HIS A 101 -5.59 -16.73 4.77
C HIS A 101 -4.43 -17.72 4.85
N PHE A 102 -3.32 -17.43 4.17
CA PHE A 102 -2.12 -18.25 4.23
C PHE A 102 -1.43 -18.10 5.59
N VAL A 103 -1.31 -19.21 6.33
CA VAL A 103 -0.73 -19.26 7.68
C VAL A 103 0.57 -20.06 7.70
N GLY A 104 1.39 -19.82 8.73
CA GLY A 104 2.63 -20.58 8.96
C GLY A 104 2.39 -22.09 9.09
N SER A 105 3.39 -22.89 8.73
CA SER A 105 3.31 -24.36 8.72
C SER A 105 3.07 -24.96 10.11
N ASP A 106 3.42 -24.23 11.17
CA ASP A 106 3.21 -24.54 12.58
C ASP A 106 1.77 -24.30 13.05
N LYS A 107 0.96 -23.54 12.30
CA LYS A 107 -0.43 -23.24 12.63
C LYS A 107 -1.39 -24.28 12.00
N PRO A 108 -2.53 -24.59 12.65
CA PRO A 108 -3.55 -25.41 12.03
C PRO A 108 -4.25 -24.65 10.89
N ALA A 109 -4.55 -25.36 9.79
CA ALA A 109 -5.23 -24.78 8.63
C ALA A 109 -6.33 -25.70 8.07
N THR A 110 -7.36 -25.07 7.51
CA THR A 110 -8.48 -25.74 6.83
C THR A 110 -8.00 -26.43 5.56
N VAL A 111 -7.24 -25.73 4.71
CA VAL A 111 -6.65 -26.23 3.47
C VAL A 111 -5.17 -26.48 3.69
N ARG A 112 -4.69 -27.65 3.26
CA ARG A 112 -3.30 -28.10 3.45
C ARG A 112 -2.76 -28.59 2.13
N ILE A 113 -1.83 -27.82 1.57
CA ILE A 113 -1.30 -28.01 0.23
C ILE A 113 -0.01 -28.84 0.31
N GLY A 114 0.03 -29.95 -0.44
CA GLY A 114 1.21 -30.76 -0.64
C GLY A 114 1.65 -30.78 -2.10
N PHE A 115 2.95 -30.60 -2.36
CA PHE A 115 3.55 -30.76 -3.68
C PHE A 115 4.27 -32.10 -3.75
N ASP A 116 3.91 -32.97 -4.69
CA ASP A 116 4.46 -34.33 -4.78
C ASP A 116 4.45 -35.07 -3.42
N TYR A 117 3.45 -34.76 -2.59
CA TYR A 117 3.30 -35.25 -1.23
C TYR A 117 3.03 -36.76 -1.21
N VAL A 118 2.36 -37.28 -2.25
CA VAL A 118 2.20 -38.71 -2.49
C VAL A 118 3.21 -39.12 -3.58
N PRO A 119 4.35 -39.74 -3.22
CA PRO A 119 5.42 -40.02 -4.18
C PRO A 119 4.95 -40.92 -5.32
N GLY A 120 5.22 -40.51 -6.56
CA GLY A 120 4.86 -41.26 -7.76
C GLY A 120 3.40 -41.12 -8.20
N MET A 121 2.57 -40.37 -7.46
CA MET A 121 1.23 -40.01 -7.92
C MET A 121 1.34 -39.05 -9.11
N MET A 122 0.53 -39.31 -10.13
CA MET A 122 0.51 -38.53 -11.38
C MET A 122 -0.64 -37.51 -11.41
N SER A 123 -1.54 -37.57 -10.44
CA SER A 123 -2.75 -36.75 -10.36
C SER A 123 -2.67 -35.66 -9.29
N SER A 124 -3.02 -34.44 -9.70
CA SER A 124 -3.36 -33.34 -8.81
C SER A 124 -4.81 -33.49 -8.34
N TRP A 125 -5.12 -33.08 -7.11
CA TRP A 125 -6.47 -33.18 -6.56
C TRP A 125 -6.71 -32.19 -5.42
N SER A 126 -7.98 -31.91 -5.15
CA SER A 126 -8.41 -31.22 -3.93
C SER A 126 -9.66 -31.88 -3.35
N LEU A 127 -9.85 -31.77 -2.04
CA LEU A 127 -11.18 -31.93 -1.44
C LEU A 127 -12.10 -30.80 -1.93
N THR A 128 -13.42 -31.01 -1.84
CA THR A 128 -14.41 -30.03 -2.31
C THR A 128 -15.06 -29.31 -1.14
N GLY A 129 -14.92 -27.99 -1.07
CA GLY A 129 -15.67 -27.16 -0.13
C GLY A 129 -15.48 -27.58 1.33
N THR A 130 -16.57 -27.64 2.09
CA THR A 130 -16.59 -28.00 3.52
C THR A 130 -16.08 -29.42 3.83
N ASP A 131 -15.85 -30.28 2.83
CA ASP A 131 -15.20 -31.59 3.05
C ASP A 131 -13.82 -31.44 3.70
N HIS A 132 -13.14 -30.31 3.48
CA HIS A 132 -11.92 -29.92 4.19
C HIS A 132 -12.07 -29.88 5.72
N MET A 133 -13.25 -29.50 6.23
CA MET A 133 -13.50 -29.44 7.67
C MET A 133 -13.67 -30.82 8.29
N GLN A 134 -14.13 -31.80 7.52
CA GLN A 134 -14.33 -33.16 8.03
C GLN A 134 -13.01 -33.82 8.43
N VAL A 135 -11.91 -33.40 7.80
CA VAL A 135 -10.54 -33.86 8.07
C VAL A 135 -9.69 -32.81 8.79
N TYR A 136 -10.30 -31.80 9.42
CA TYR A 136 -9.58 -30.71 10.07
C TYR A 136 -8.60 -31.19 11.16
N GLY A 137 -8.91 -32.30 11.84
CA GLY A 137 -8.02 -32.88 12.86
C GLY A 137 -6.71 -33.46 12.31
N GLN A 138 -6.61 -33.73 11.01
CA GLN A 138 -5.47 -34.39 10.36
C GLN A 138 -4.50 -33.37 9.77
N GLN A 139 -3.85 -32.59 10.64
CA GLN A 139 -3.07 -31.41 10.24
C GLN A 139 -1.76 -31.70 9.49
N SER A 140 -1.32 -32.96 9.43
CA SER A 140 -0.15 -33.41 8.67
C SER A 140 -0.50 -33.99 7.30
N GLU A 141 -1.78 -34.18 7.00
CA GLU A 141 -2.26 -34.79 5.75
C GLU A 141 -2.73 -33.71 4.78
N ALA A 142 -2.38 -33.86 3.50
CA ALA A 142 -2.79 -32.95 2.45
C ALA A 142 -4.32 -33.02 2.24
N THR A 143 -4.95 -31.87 2.00
CA THR A 143 -6.33 -31.77 1.48
C THR A 143 -6.36 -31.30 0.04
N MET A 144 -5.20 -30.85 -0.44
CA MET A 144 -4.93 -30.45 -1.81
C MET A 144 -3.54 -30.93 -2.17
N HIS A 145 -3.39 -31.54 -3.33
CA HIS A 145 -2.16 -32.10 -3.84
C HIS A 145 -1.89 -31.61 -5.25
N PHE A 146 -0.68 -31.13 -5.47
CA PHE A 146 -0.15 -30.82 -6.80
C PHE A 146 0.92 -31.84 -7.18
N ALA A 147 0.66 -32.61 -8.24
CA ALA A 147 1.56 -33.65 -8.71
C ALA A 147 2.46 -33.17 -9.86
N GLN A 148 3.69 -33.69 -9.92
CA GLN A 148 4.66 -33.47 -11.00
C GLN A 148 5.01 -32.00 -11.29
N TRP A 149 4.80 -31.11 -10.33
CA TRP A 149 4.99 -29.67 -10.51
C TRP A 149 6.41 -29.25 -10.88
N ARG A 150 7.41 -30.06 -10.52
CA ARG A 150 8.80 -29.86 -10.95
C ARG A 150 8.96 -29.87 -12.47
N ARG A 151 8.13 -30.64 -13.17
CA ARG A 151 8.17 -30.84 -14.62
C ARG A 151 7.09 -30.07 -15.37
N ALA A 152 6.11 -29.51 -14.64
CA ALA A 152 4.98 -28.78 -15.20
C ALA A 152 5.41 -27.42 -15.79
N GLY A 153 4.81 -27.06 -16.93
CA GLY A 153 4.89 -25.72 -17.50
C GLY A 153 4.06 -24.71 -16.69
N ASP A 154 4.29 -23.42 -16.91
CA ASP A 154 3.61 -22.38 -16.11
C ASP A 154 2.11 -22.32 -16.38
N ALA A 155 1.67 -22.56 -17.63
CA ALA A 155 0.25 -22.65 -17.97
C ALA A 155 -0.46 -23.79 -17.22
N GLN A 156 0.18 -24.95 -17.11
CA GLN A 156 -0.31 -26.09 -16.36
C GLN A 156 -0.43 -25.76 -14.87
N LYS A 157 0.63 -25.23 -14.26
CA LYS A 157 0.63 -24.84 -12.83
C LYS A 157 -0.48 -23.83 -12.55
N ARG A 158 -0.67 -22.82 -13.41
CA ARG A 158 -1.74 -21.82 -13.26
C ARG A 158 -3.11 -22.48 -13.29
N SER A 159 -3.37 -23.34 -14.28
CA SER A 159 -4.64 -24.07 -14.41
C SER A 159 -4.92 -24.95 -13.19
N ASP A 160 -3.92 -25.67 -12.70
CA ASP A 160 -4.02 -26.49 -11.50
C ASP A 160 -4.42 -25.68 -10.27
N VAL A 161 -3.74 -24.55 -10.01
CA VAL A 161 -4.05 -23.72 -8.85
C VAL A 161 -5.46 -23.16 -8.95
N LEU A 162 -5.84 -22.58 -10.08
CA LEU A 162 -7.19 -22.03 -10.25
C LEU A 162 -8.27 -23.09 -10.04
N ARG A 163 -8.11 -24.28 -10.64
CA ARG A 163 -9.06 -25.39 -10.50
C ARG A 163 -9.12 -25.93 -9.07
N ALA A 164 -7.97 -26.09 -8.41
CA ALA A 164 -7.90 -26.57 -7.04
C ALA A 164 -8.54 -25.59 -6.06
N PHE A 165 -8.31 -24.30 -6.21
CA PHE A 165 -8.97 -23.29 -5.39
C PHE A 165 -10.46 -23.14 -5.73
N GLY A 166 -10.88 -23.39 -6.97
CA GLY A 166 -12.30 -23.55 -7.31
C GLY A 166 -12.95 -24.71 -6.54
N GLN A 167 -12.28 -25.86 -6.45
CA GLN A 167 -12.75 -26.97 -5.62
C GLN A 167 -12.75 -26.64 -4.13
N VAL A 168 -11.75 -25.92 -3.63
CA VAL A 168 -11.77 -25.39 -2.25
C VAL A 168 -13.01 -24.56 -2.01
N LEU A 169 -13.46 -23.76 -2.98
CA LEU A 169 -14.69 -22.98 -2.92
C LEU A 169 -15.97 -23.82 -3.14
N GLY A 170 -15.87 -25.14 -3.23
CA GLY A 170 -17.03 -26.03 -3.37
C GLY A 170 -17.53 -26.19 -4.80
N LEU A 171 -16.77 -25.69 -5.79
CA LEU A 171 -17.07 -25.93 -7.20
C LEU A 171 -16.74 -27.39 -7.55
N GLU A 172 -17.59 -27.99 -8.37
CA GLU A 172 -17.35 -29.29 -8.97
C GLU A 172 -16.84 -29.13 -10.41
N LEU A 173 -16.35 -30.22 -11.02
CA LEU A 173 -15.84 -30.17 -12.39
C LEU A 173 -16.99 -29.92 -13.38
N GLU A 174 -16.72 -29.11 -14.42
CA GLU A 174 -17.75 -28.55 -15.31
C GLU A 174 -18.53 -29.62 -16.10
N PHE A 175 -17.93 -30.79 -16.33
CA PHE A 175 -18.61 -31.92 -16.97
C PHE A 175 -19.79 -32.45 -16.15
N ARG A 176 -19.92 -32.09 -14.86
CA ARG A 176 -21.09 -32.44 -14.04
C ARG A 176 -22.31 -31.61 -14.38
N HIS A 177 -22.15 -30.49 -15.11
CA HIS A 177 -23.24 -29.59 -15.45
C HIS A 177 -24.43 -30.35 -16.09
N PRO A 178 -25.70 -30.09 -15.70
CA PRO A 178 -26.82 -30.90 -16.17
C PRO A 178 -27.05 -30.85 -17.68
N MET A 179 -26.68 -29.74 -18.32
CA MET A 179 -26.79 -29.57 -19.79
C MET A 179 -25.62 -30.18 -20.56
N PHE A 180 -24.66 -30.79 -19.86
CA PHE A 180 -23.57 -31.46 -20.52
C PHE A 180 -24.02 -32.83 -21.05
N HIS A 181 -24.36 -32.85 -22.34
CA HIS A 181 -24.77 -34.04 -23.09
C HIS A 181 -23.92 -34.22 -24.35
N PRO A 182 -22.63 -34.50 -24.20
CA PRO A 182 -21.78 -34.94 -25.31
C PRO A 182 -22.39 -36.12 -26.08
N ALA A 183 -22.57 -35.94 -27.39
CA ALA A 183 -23.17 -36.93 -28.29
C ALA A 183 -22.39 -38.25 -28.44
N TRP A 184 -21.16 -38.35 -27.91
CA TRP A 184 -20.25 -39.48 -28.10
C TRP A 184 -20.16 -40.42 -26.87
N ILE A 185 -20.44 -39.92 -25.65
CA ILE A 185 -20.69 -40.78 -24.48
C ILE A 185 -22.17 -41.02 -24.23
N THR A 186 -23.05 -40.57 -25.11
CA THR A 186 -24.47 -40.81 -24.96
C THR A 186 -24.93 -41.78 -26.03
N ASN A 187 -25.62 -42.84 -25.61
CA ASN A 187 -26.39 -43.68 -26.51
C ASN A 187 -27.47 -42.81 -27.19
N ALA A 188 -28.08 -43.32 -28.27
CA ALA A 188 -29.13 -42.60 -29.00
C ALA A 188 -30.35 -42.22 -28.14
N ASP A 189 -30.51 -42.83 -26.95
CA ASP A 189 -31.55 -42.56 -25.97
C ASP A 189 -31.14 -41.54 -24.88
N GLY A 190 -29.92 -40.98 -24.96
CA GLY A 190 -29.38 -40.00 -24.00
C GLY A 190 -28.74 -40.61 -22.75
N SER A 191 -28.73 -41.94 -22.60
CA SER A 191 -28.02 -42.64 -21.50
C SER A 191 -26.51 -42.68 -21.74
N VAL A 192 -25.70 -42.79 -20.69
CA VAL A 192 -24.24 -42.84 -20.81
C VAL A 192 -23.77 -44.17 -21.43
N ASN A 193 -22.96 -44.11 -22.49
CA ASN A 193 -22.32 -45.25 -23.15
C ASN A 193 -21.04 -45.66 -22.40
N GLU A 194 -21.23 -46.32 -21.25
CA GLU A 194 -20.13 -46.80 -20.40
C GLU A 194 -19.16 -47.71 -21.16
N THR A 195 -19.63 -48.48 -22.16
CA THR A 195 -18.77 -49.41 -22.92
C THR A 195 -17.75 -48.66 -23.77
N ALA A 196 -18.17 -47.64 -24.52
CA ALA A 196 -17.25 -46.84 -25.34
C ALA A 196 -16.22 -46.08 -24.48
N ILE A 197 -16.63 -45.57 -23.31
CA ILE A 197 -15.75 -44.87 -22.38
C ILE A 197 -14.74 -45.85 -21.77
N ARG A 198 -15.19 -47.07 -21.46
CA ARG A 198 -14.32 -48.13 -20.94
C ARG A 198 -13.29 -48.57 -21.96
N GLU A 199 -13.69 -48.78 -23.21
CA GLU A 199 -12.78 -49.14 -24.30
C GLU A 199 -11.71 -48.06 -24.52
N TYR A 200 -12.11 -46.78 -24.54
CA TYR A 200 -11.15 -45.69 -24.60
C TYR A 200 -10.21 -45.70 -23.39
N TRP A 201 -10.73 -45.87 -22.17
CA TRP A 201 -9.90 -45.94 -20.97
C TRP A 201 -8.89 -47.10 -21.00
N GLU A 202 -9.33 -48.30 -21.38
CA GLU A 202 -8.48 -49.50 -21.48
C GLU A 202 -7.31 -49.27 -22.46
N ASN A 203 -7.55 -48.56 -23.55
CA ASN A 203 -6.56 -48.30 -24.59
C ASN A 203 -5.61 -47.14 -24.23
N GLU A 204 -6.13 -46.06 -23.67
CA GLU A 204 -5.42 -44.78 -23.58
C GLU A 204 -5.03 -44.37 -22.15
N LEU A 205 -5.77 -44.83 -21.14
CA LEU A 205 -5.71 -44.28 -19.78
C LEU A 205 -5.37 -45.31 -18.69
N ALA A 206 -5.43 -46.61 -18.99
CA ALA A 206 -5.32 -47.68 -17.98
C ALA A 206 -3.99 -47.74 -17.23
N ASN A 207 -2.91 -47.23 -17.84
CA ASN A 207 -1.61 -47.12 -17.17
C ASN A 207 -1.53 -45.96 -16.17
N TYR A 208 -2.51 -45.06 -16.16
CA TYR A 208 -2.47 -43.79 -15.44
C TYR A 208 -3.52 -43.66 -14.34
N ILE A 209 -4.73 -44.20 -14.55
CA ILE A 209 -5.83 -44.20 -13.56
C ILE A 209 -6.57 -45.53 -13.63
N ALA A 210 -7.00 -46.08 -12.49
CA ALA A 210 -7.78 -47.32 -12.47
C ALA A 210 -9.22 -47.10 -12.95
N TRP A 211 -9.82 -48.10 -13.60
CA TRP A 211 -11.21 -47.99 -14.12
C TRP A 211 -12.22 -47.65 -13.04
N ASP A 212 -12.15 -48.33 -11.89
CA ASP A 212 -13.07 -48.08 -10.77
C ASP A 212 -12.96 -46.65 -10.21
N GLU A 213 -11.79 -46.02 -10.36
CA GLU A 213 -11.53 -44.65 -9.95
C GLU A 213 -12.07 -43.66 -10.99
N LEU A 214 -11.77 -43.87 -12.28
CA LEU A 214 -12.32 -43.07 -13.37
C LEU A 214 -13.86 -43.14 -13.37
N LYS A 215 -14.43 -44.34 -13.22
CA LYS A 215 -15.88 -44.57 -13.24
C LYS A 215 -16.60 -43.75 -12.15
N LYS A 216 -16.05 -43.70 -10.93
CA LYS A 216 -16.59 -42.87 -9.84
C LYS A 216 -16.54 -41.38 -10.11
N ILE A 217 -15.53 -40.94 -10.87
CA ILE A 217 -15.34 -39.52 -11.20
C ILE A 217 -16.26 -39.11 -12.36
N VAL A 218 -16.41 -39.99 -13.37
CA VAL A 218 -16.96 -39.66 -14.70
C VAL A 218 -18.38 -40.23 -14.92
N LEU A 219 -18.71 -41.41 -14.39
CA LEU A 219 -19.85 -42.22 -14.83
C LEU A 219 -20.88 -42.55 -13.76
N ASP A 220 -20.47 -42.68 -12.49
CA ASP A 220 -21.39 -43.08 -11.43
C ASP A 220 -22.53 -42.07 -11.30
N PRO A 221 -23.79 -42.53 -11.22
CA PRO A 221 -24.96 -41.66 -11.27
C PRO A 221 -24.96 -40.70 -10.08
N LEU A 222 -24.90 -39.42 -10.42
CA LEU A 222 -25.01 -38.31 -9.47
C LEU A 222 -26.49 -38.11 -9.12
N GLU A 223 -26.79 -37.90 -7.84
CA GLU A 223 -28.16 -37.66 -7.40
C GLU A 223 -28.67 -36.32 -7.98
N ASP A 224 -29.75 -36.38 -8.75
CA ASP A 224 -30.41 -35.20 -9.34
C ASP A 224 -31.43 -34.62 -8.35
N GLN A 225 -30.94 -34.28 -7.16
CA GLN A 225 -31.74 -33.58 -6.16
C GLN A 225 -31.61 -32.08 -6.39
N ALA A 226 -32.55 -31.50 -7.14
CA ALA A 226 -32.53 -30.10 -7.56
C ALA A 226 -32.30 -29.08 -6.42
N PHE A 227 -32.64 -29.43 -5.17
CA PHE A 227 -32.42 -28.56 -4.00
C PHE A 227 -30.94 -28.46 -3.57
N PHE A 228 -30.10 -29.44 -3.91
CA PHE A 228 -28.69 -29.49 -3.54
C PHE A 228 -27.74 -29.03 -4.66
N ILE A 229 -28.30 -28.65 -5.81
CA ILE A 229 -27.53 -28.28 -7.00
C ILE A 229 -27.50 -26.76 -7.16
N HIS A 230 -26.31 -26.18 -7.14
CA HIS A 230 -26.05 -24.88 -7.74
C HIS A 230 -25.43 -25.08 -9.13
N LYS A 231 -25.89 -24.29 -10.10
CA LYS A 231 -25.43 -24.37 -11.49
C LYS A 231 -25.46 -23.02 -12.19
N THR A 232 -24.65 -22.89 -13.23
CA THR A 232 -24.76 -21.85 -14.26
C THR A 232 -25.99 -22.11 -15.13
N GLU A 233 -26.36 -21.12 -15.96
CA GLU A 233 -27.48 -21.29 -16.90
C GLU A 233 -27.12 -22.25 -18.05
N TYR A 234 -25.85 -22.25 -18.46
CA TYR A 234 -25.33 -23.07 -19.57
C TYR A 234 -23.99 -23.71 -19.17
N TYR A 235 -23.68 -24.83 -19.83
CA TYR A 235 -22.35 -25.46 -19.76
C TYR A 235 -21.29 -24.49 -20.31
N ASP A 236 -20.19 -24.33 -19.58
CA ASP A 236 -19.09 -23.45 -19.95
C ASP A 236 -17.83 -24.22 -20.34
N GLN A 237 -17.63 -24.43 -21.65
CA GLN A 237 -16.44 -25.10 -22.17
C GLN A 237 -15.12 -24.38 -21.81
N TRP A 238 -15.16 -23.09 -21.48
CA TRP A 238 -13.99 -22.27 -21.12
C TRP A 238 -13.80 -22.14 -19.61
N SER A 239 -14.62 -22.81 -18.79
CA SER A 239 -14.46 -22.80 -17.34
C SER A 239 -13.12 -23.42 -16.96
N VAL A 240 -12.44 -22.84 -15.98
CA VAL A 240 -11.25 -23.47 -15.40
C VAL A 240 -11.57 -24.80 -14.71
N MET A 241 -12.84 -25.02 -14.36
CA MET A 241 -13.34 -26.28 -13.81
C MET A 241 -13.58 -27.35 -14.90
N ASN A 242 -13.39 -27.00 -16.18
CA ASN A 242 -13.41 -27.98 -17.26
C ASN A 242 -12.23 -28.95 -17.12
N TRP A 243 -12.50 -30.22 -17.44
CA TRP A 243 -11.51 -31.28 -17.38
C TRP A 243 -10.92 -31.50 -18.77
N PRO A 244 -9.61 -31.28 -18.97
CA PRO A 244 -9.01 -31.16 -20.31
C PRO A 244 -9.21 -32.40 -21.20
N PHE A 245 -9.28 -33.59 -20.60
CA PHE A 245 -9.46 -34.82 -21.37
C PHE A 245 -10.87 -35.02 -21.91
N TYR A 246 -11.89 -34.34 -21.39
CA TYR A 246 -13.25 -34.69 -21.77
C TYR A 246 -13.56 -34.35 -23.24
N GLU A 247 -13.17 -33.17 -23.71
CA GLU A 247 -13.28 -32.76 -25.12
C GLU A 247 -12.35 -33.59 -26.04
N MET A 248 -11.32 -34.23 -25.48
CA MET A 248 -10.39 -35.08 -26.22
C MET A 248 -10.92 -36.49 -26.42
N ILE A 249 -11.46 -37.10 -25.37
CA ILE A 249 -12.20 -38.36 -25.48
C ILE A 249 -13.37 -38.15 -26.45
N ALA A 250 -13.99 -36.95 -26.47
CA ALA A 250 -15.00 -36.55 -27.45
C ALA A 250 -14.57 -36.61 -28.91
N ARG A 251 -13.30 -36.31 -29.15
CA ARG A 251 -12.70 -36.25 -30.48
C ARG A 251 -11.88 -37.50 -30.79
N ASN A 252 -11.88 -38.50 -29.89
CA ASN A 252 -11.06 -39.70 -29.96
C ASN A 252 -9.57 -39.40 -30.18
N ILE A 253 -9.06 -38.34 -29.53
CA ILE A 253 -7.66 -37.94 -29.59
C ILE A 253 -6.92 -38.66 -28.45
N PRO A 254 -5.82 -39.40 -28.74
CA PRO A 254 -4.98 -39.98 -27.70
C PRO A 254 -4.44 -38.90 -26.75
N PRO A 255 -4.40 -39.11 -25.43
CA PRO A 255 -3.87 -38.14 -24.47
C PRO A 255 -2.44 -37.69 -24.78
N ILE A 256 -1.64 -38.56 -25.40
CA ILE A 256 -0.23 -38.33 -25.75
C ILE A 256 -0.03 -37.45 -27.00
N GLU A 257 -1.09 -37.22 -27.78
CA GLU A 257 -1.08 -36.39 -29.00
C GLU A 257 -1.63 -34.97 -28.75
N PHE A 258 -1.77 -34.59 -27.48
CA PHE A 258 -2.32 -33.29 -27.07
C PHE A 258 -1.27 -32.18 -27.18
N ASP A 259 -1.53 -31.17 -28.01
CA ASP A 259 -0.98 -29.82 -27.79
C ASP A 259 -1.75 -29.21 -26.61
N GLU A 260 -1.08 -29.03 -25.47
CA GLU A 260 -1.76 -28.76 -24.21
C GLU A 260 -2.40 -27.36 -24.12
N ASP A 261 -3.70 -27.27 -24.43
CA ASP A 261 -4.50 -26.04 -24.26
C ASP A 261 -5.04 -25.92 -22.83
N TYR A 262 -4.18 -25.48 -21.90
CA TYR A 262 -4.58 -25.20 -20.52
C TYR A 262 -5.45 -23.94 -20.41
N ILE A 263 -6.63 -24.08 -19.80
CA ILE A 263 -7.43 -22.92 -19.37
C ILE A 263 -6.73 -22.31 -18.16
N THR A 264 -6.19 -21.12 -18.37
CA THR A 264 -5.31 -20.40 -17.43
C THR A 264 -5.95 -19.17 -16.81
N GLU A 265 -7.20 -18.87 -17.18
CA GLU A 265 -7.94 -17.71 -16.69
C GLU A 265 -9.35 -18.14 -16.27
N LEU A 266 -9.92 -17.43 -15.28
CA LEU A 266 -11.32 -17.60 -14.91
C LEU A 266 -12.21 -17.08 -16.05
N SER A 267 -13.16 -17.89 -16.49
CA SER A 267 -14.17 -17.45 -17.46
C SER A 267 -15.12 -16.41 -16.82
N GLU A 268 -15.90 -15.71 -17.63
CA GLU A 268 -16.94 -14.81 -17.11
C GLU A 268 -18.03 -15.57 -16.33
N ASN A 269 -18.28 -16.83 -16.69
CA ASN A 269 -19.21 -17.69 -15.96
C ASN A 269 -18.61 -18.16 -14.62
N ASP A 270 -17.32 -18.50 -14.58
CA ASP A 270 -16.60 -18.82 -13.32
C ASP A 270 -16.71 -17.66 -12.33
N LYS A 271 -16.42 -16.43 -12.81
CA LYS A 271 -16.45 -15.21 -12.00
C LYS A 271 -17.85 -14.92 -11.48
N SER A 272 -18.84 -14.88 -12.38
CA SER A 272 -20.23 -14.56 -12.00
C SER A 272 -20.86 -15.63 -11.11
N PHE A 273 -20.51 -16.91 -11.29
CA PHE A 273 -20.98 -17.99 -10.43
C PHE A 273 -20.35 -17.96 -9.03
N ALA A 274 -19.04 -17.72 -8.92
CA ALA A 274 -18.41 -17.51 -7.62
C ALA A 274 -19.00 -16.28 -6.89
N GLN A 275 -19.26 -15.19 -7.63
CA GLN A 275 -19.93 -14.01 -7.10
C GLN A 275 -21.36 -14.32 -6.63
N PHE A 276 -22.11 -15.16 -7.35
CA PHE A 276 -23.43 -15.63 -6.91
C PHE A 276 -23.35 -16.37 -5.57
N LEU A 277 -22.38 -17.27 -5.42
CA LEU A 277 -22.19 -18.06 -4.20
C LEU A 277 -21.74 -17.19 -3.01
N TYR A 278 -20.75 -16.33 -3.21
CA TYR A 278 -20.02 -15.67 -2.11
C TYR A 278 -20.27 -14.16 -1.99
N GLY A 279 -20.94 -13.55 -2.96
CA GLY A 279 -21.10 -12.10 -3.05
C GLY A 279 -19.95 -11.43 -3.80
N GLU A 280 -20.01 -10.10 -3.88
CA GLU A 280 -19.04 -9.29 -4.59
C GLU A 280 -17.65 -9.35 -3.97
N SER A 281 -16.61 -9.20 -4.79
CA SER A 281 -15.22 -9.09 -4.34
C SER A 281 -15.02 -7.96 -3.34
N PHE A 282 -14.09 -8.19 -2.40
CA PHE A 282 -13.61 -7.17 -1.46
C PHE A 282 -12.60 -6.19 -2.08
N GLY A 283 -12.22 -6.37 -3.35
CA GLY A 283 -11.25 -5.51 -4.04
C GLY A 283 -9.85 -5.54 -3.41
N GLY A 284 -9.48 -6.67 -2.78
CA GLY A 284 -8.22 -6.82 -2.04
C GLY A 284 -8.21 -6.18 -0.64
N THR A 285 -9.31 -5.55 -0.22
CA THR A 285 -9.40 -4.85 1.07
C THR A 285 -9.31 -5.85 2.24
N PRO A 286 -8.41 -5.65 3.21
CA PRO A 286 -8.31 -6.51 4.37
C PRO A 286 -9.53 -6.37 5.29
N PRO A 287 -9.90 -7.42 6.05
CA PRO A 287 -10.89 -7.33 7.12
C PRO A 287 -10.60 -6.18 8.11
N ASP A 288 -11.63 -5.56 8.69
CA ASP A 288 -11.47 -4.41 9.60
C ASP A 288 -10.70 -4.72 10.88
N ASN A 289 -10.74 -5.96 11.35
CA ASN A 289 -9.94 -6.41 12.48
C ASN A 289 -8.44 -6.54 12.15
N LEU A 290 -8.09 -6.57 10.86
CA LEU A 290 -6.71 -6.63 10.36
C LEU A 290 -6.23 -5.29 9.78
N PHE A 291 -6.97 -4.21 10.01
CA PHE A 291 -6.62 -2.88 9.55
C PHE A 291 -6.63 -1.89 10.72
N VAL A 292 -5.50 -1.21 10.92
CA VAL A 292 -5.36 -0.17 11.94
C VAL A 292 -5.24 1.18 11.25
N PRO A 293 -6.30 2.01 11.23
CA PRO A 293 -6.24 3.35 10.65
C PRO A 293 -5.21 4.22 11.38
N LEU A 294 -4.31 4.85 10.63
CA LEU A 294 -3.25 5.73 11.14
C LEU A 294 -3.46 7.17 10.72
N ILE A 295 -3.89 7.40 9.48
CA ILE A 295 -4.16 8.73 8.94
C ILE A 295 -5.44 8.67 8.11
N GLU A 296 -6.30 9.66 8.28
CA GLU A 296 -7.50 9.88 7.49
C GLU A 296 -7.46 11.27 6.89
N PHE A 297 -7.91 11.44 5.66
CA PHE A 297 -8.13 12.77 5.10
C PHE A 297 -9.20 12.73 4.02
N GLU A 298 -9.78 13.89 3.73
CA GLU A 298 -10.69 14.05 2.61
C GLU A 298 -9.98 14.72 1.44
N CYS A 299 -10.33 14.32 0.22
CA CYS A 299 -9.93 15.06 -0.98
C CYS A 299 -11.11 15.15 -1.94
N THR A 300 -11.23 16.28 -2.64
CA THR A 300 -12.21 16.45 -3.72
C THR A 300 -11.47 16.80 -5.00
N GLY A 301 -11.33 15.82 -5.89
CA GLY A 301 -10.58 15.99 -7.13
C GLY A 301 -10.41 14.69 -7.90
N SER A 302 -9.66 14.77 -8.98
CA SER A 302 -9.28 13.62 -9.81
C SER A 302 -7.93 13.03 -9.44
N SER A 303 -7.18 13.60 -8.50
CA SER A 303 -5.91 13.02 -8.03
C SER A 303 -5.49 13.45 -6.62
N THR A 304 -4.62 12.64 -6.01
CA THR A 304 -3.93 12.94 -4.74
C THR A 304 -2.48 12.46 -4.78
N ARG A 305 -1.59 13.22 -4.13
CA ARG A 305 -0.16 12.92 -4.01
C ARG A 305 0.32 13.05 -2.57
N PHE A 306 0.90 11.98 -2.06
CA PHE A 306 1.53 11.95 -0.75
C PHE A 306 2.64 10.89 -0.71
N SER A 307 3.46 10.91 0.32
CA SER A 307 4.38 9.82 0.61
C SER A 307 4.35 9.42 2.07
N VAL A 308 4.68 8.15 2.28
CA VAL A 308 4.67 7.49 3.58
C VAL A 308 5.98 6.74 3.75
N THR A 309 6.59 6.85 4.92
CA THR A 309 7.75 6.03 5.30
C THR A 309 7.30 5.06 6.38
N THR A 310 7.57 3.77 6.19
CA THR A 310 7.03 2.70 7.03
C THR A 310 8.05 1.60 7.32
N THR A 311 7.84 0.90 8.43
CA THR A 311 8.55 -0.32 8.84
C THR A 311 7.68 -1.57 8.79
N LYS A 312 6.42 -1.43 8.36
CA LYS A 312 5.46 -2.53 8.20
C LYS A 312 4.62 -2.35 6.92
N ASN A 313 3.91 -3.41 6.54
CA ASN A 313 2.95 -3.36 5.44
C ASN A 313 1.85 -2.34 5.72
N LEU A 314 1.58 -1.49 4.74
CA LEU A 314 0.52 -0.51 4.79
C LEU A 314 -0.55 -0.81 3.75
N GLY A 315 -1.73 -0.25 3.97
CA GLY A 315 -2.82 -0.28 3.01
C GLY A 315 -3.48 1.10 2.92
N VAL A 316 -3.93 1.45 1.72
CA VAL A 316 -4.73 2.66 1.49
C VAL A 316 -6.11 2.28 1.00
N ARG A 317 -7.14 2.69 1.74
CA ARG A 317 -8.55 2.63 1.34
C ARG A 317 -8.91 3.98 0.70
N TRP A 318 -9.37 3.95 -0.55
CA TRP A 318 -9.51 5.15 -1.38
C TRP A 318 -10.90 5.80 -1.36
N ASP A 319 -11.87 5.18 -0.71
CA ASP A 319 -13.25 5.70 -0.57
C ASP A 319 -13.91 5.21 0.73
N GLY A 320 -13.36 5.63 1.86
CA GLY A 320 -13.86 5.34 3.20
C GLY A 320 -13.36 4.03 3.80
N GLU A 321 -13.92 3.68 4.96
CA GLU A 321 -13.49 2.52 5.74
C GLU A 321 -13.86 1.19 5.09
N VAL A 322 -14.89 1.12 4.26
CA VAL A 322 -15.31 -0.12 3.58
C VAL A 322 -15.07 -0.04 2.07
N SER A 323 -14.08 0.76 1.65
CA SER A 323 -13.80 0.98 0.24
C SER A 323 -13.46 -0.31 -0.48
N LYS A 324 -14.03 -0.53 -1.67
CA LYS A 324 -13.58 -1.58 -2.60
C LYS A 324 -12.36 -1.16 -3.42
N GLU A 325 -12.06 0.14 -3.44
CA GLU A 325 -10.84 0.66 -4.03
C GLU A 325 -9.75 0.63 -2.94
N TYR A 326 -8.89 -0.38 -3.01
CA TYR A 326 -7.80 -0.58 -2.07
C TYR A 326 -6.46 -0.75 -2.80
N THR A 327 -5.37 -0.35 -2.13
CA THR A 327 -4.02 -0.62 -2.61
C THR A 327 -3.15 -1.05 -1.44
N ALA A 328 -2.53 -2.22 -1.56
CA ALA A 328 -1.53 -2.72 -0.62
C ALA A 328 -0.17 -2.09 -0.94
N TYR A 329 0.57 -1.75 0.11
CA TYR A 329 1.94 -1.26 0.06
C TYR A 329 2.76 -2.19 0.95
N ASP A 330 3.09 -3.35 0.39
CA ASP A 330 3.86 -4.39 1.06
C ASP A 330 5.35 -4.03 1.01
N LEU A 331 6.05 -4.27 2.12
CA LEU A 331 7.48 -4.07 2.19
C LEU A 331 8.20 -5.01 1.21
N PRO A 332 9.26 -4.54 0.53
CA PRO A 332 10.10 -5.41 -0.27
C PRO A 332 10.73 -6.51 0.60
N ASP A 333 10.83 -7.73 0.06
CA ASP A 333 11.48 -8.84 0.76
C ASP A 333 12.87 -8.44 1.27
N TYR A 334 13.22 -8.89 2.48
CA TYR A 334 14.51 -8.64 3.14
C TYR A 334 14.78 -7.18 3.58
N THR A 335 13.79 -6.29 3.54
CA THR A 335 13.95 -4.96 4.14
C THR A 335 13.90 -5.04 5.68
N THR A 336 14.99 -4.61 6.32
CA THR A 336 15.10 -4.47 7.79
C THR A 336 15.09 -2.99 8.22
N SER A 337 14.99 -2.08 7.25
CA SER A 337 15.00 -0.63 7.42
C SER A 337 13.69 -0.02 6.98
N GLU A 338 13.46 1.23 7.38
CA GLU A 338 12.35 2.05 6.87
C GLU A 338 12.34 2.09 5.33
N HIS A 339 11.14 2.00 4.75
CA HIS A 339 10.91 2.11 3.30
C HIS A 339 9.92 3.24 3.01
N THR A 340 10.17 4.01 1.95
CA THR A 340 9.32 5.14 1.55
C THR A 340 8.53 4.81 0.29
N PHE A 341 7.21 4.86 0.39
CA PHE A 341 6.30 4.76 -0.74
C PHE A 341 5.88 6.14 -1.21
N MET A 342 6.03 6.38 -2.52
CA MET A 342 5.56 7.56 -3.21
C MET A 342 4.23 7.22 -3.87
N ILE A 343 3.17 7.92 -3.44
CA ILE A 343 1.81 7.53 -3.75
C ILE A 343 1.15 8.64 -4.59
N ASN A 344 0.89 8.31 -5.85
CA ASN A 344 0.13 9.11 -6.80
C ASN A 344 -1.09 8.30 -7.23
N LYS A 345 -2.29 8.76 -6.88
CA LYS A 345 -3.54 8.13 -7.30
C LYS A 345 -4.34 9.11 -8.13
N THR A 346 -4.79 8.63 -9.29
CA THR A 346 -5.78 9.29 -10.15
C THR A 346 -7.10 8.54 -10.02
N PHE A 347 -8.20 9.29 -10.02
CA PHE A 347 -9.56 8.77 -9.95
C PHE A 347 -10.30 9.08 -11.25
N ASP A 348 -11.11 8.13 -11.72
CA ASP A 348 -11.92 8.28 -12.93
C ASP A 348 -13.03 9.33 -12.77
N GLU A 349 -13.53 9.49 -11.54
CA GLU A 349 -14.61 10.41 -11.19
C GLU A 349 -14.15 11.47 -10.19
N THR A 350 -14.53 12.72 -10.45
CA THR A 350 -14.33 13.83 -9.52
C THR A 350 -15.44 13.85 -8.47
N LYS A 351 -15.14 13.37 -7.27
CA LYS A 351 -16.02 13.44 -6.09
C LYS A 351 -15.20 13.59 -4.81
N THR A 352 -15.85 13.93 -3.70
CA THR A 352 -15.24 13.90 -2.37
C THR A 352 -15.05 12.46 -1.93
N ARG A 353 -13.85 12.12 -1.47
CA ARG A 353 -13.47 10.79 -0.98
C ARG A 353 -12.79 10.90 0.36
N LYS A 354 -13.08 9.97 1.27
CA LYS A 354 -12.32 9.76 2.51
C LYS A 354 -11.20 8.77 2.23
N ILE A 355 -9.96 9.20 2.34
CA ILE A 355 -8.77 8.37 2.19
C ILE A 355 -8.35 7.89 3.58
N VAL A 356 -8.11 6.59 3.74
CA VAL A 356 -7.65 6.00 5.00
C VAL A 356 -6.36 5.23 4.76
N ILE A 357 -5.28 5.67 5.41
CA ILE A 357 -3.99 5.00 5.43
C ILE A 357 -3.89 4.21 6.75
N GLY A 358 -3.54 2.93 6.68
CA GLY A 358 -3.46 2.08 7.86
C GLY A 358 -2.40 0.99 7.78
N GLU A 359 -2.01 0.49 8.95
CA GLU A 359 -1.22 -0.74 9.09
C GLU A 359 -2.11 -1.95 8.75
N VAL A 360 -1.57 -2.87 7.95
CA VAL A 360 -2.20 -4.15 7.62
C VAL A 360 -1.58 -5.21 8.49
N LEU A 361 -2.41 -5.89 9.29
CA LEU A 361 -1.99 -6.93 10.23
C LEU A 361 -2.03 -8.31 9.57
N ASP A 362 -1.19 -9.20 10.06
CA ASP A 362 -1.21 -10.59 9.63
C ASP A 362 -2.44 -11.34 10.19
N TYR A 363 -2.87 -12.37 9.47
CA TYR A 363 -4.03 -13.15 9.90
C TYR A 363 -3.81 -13.80 11.28
N GLY A 364 -4.73 -13.52 12.20
CA GLY A 364 -4.70 -14.02 13.57
C GLY A 364 -3.91 -13.15 14.55
N GLU A 365 -3.31 -12.05 14.09
CA GLU A 365 -2.79 -11.03 15.00
C GLU A 365 -3.92 -10.31 15.73
N ALA A 366 -3.70 -10.04 17.02
CA ALA A 366 -4.60 -9.18 17.77
C ALA A 366 -4.39 -7.73 17.35
N LYS A 367 -5.49 -6.99 17.17
CA LYS A 367 -5.43 -5.55 16.89
C LYS A 367 -4.69 -4.85 18.04
N PRO A 368 -3.53 -4.21 17.77
CA PRO A 368 -2.73 -3.63 18.83
C PRO A 368 -3.38 -2.34 19.34
N ASP A 369 -3.15 -2.03 20.61
CA ASP A 369 -3.55 -0.73 21.20
C ASP A 369 -2.78 0.44 20.58
N TYR A 370 -1.58 0.17 20.03
CA TYR A 370 -0.68 1.14 19.41
C TYR A 370 0.00 0.57 18.17
N SER A 371 0.23 1.40 17.16
CA SER A 371 0.96 1.06 15.94
C SER A 371 2.35 1.69 15.95
N TYR A 372 3.32 0.98 15.36
CA TYR A 372 4.67 1.51 15.11
C TYR A 372 5.02 1.49 13.62
N ALA A 373 4.01 1.34 12.75
CA ALA A 373 4.21 1.10 11.32
C ALA A 373 4.76 2.34 10.61
N LEU A 374 4.05 3.47 10.71
CA LEU A 374 4.28 4.67 9.91
C LEU A 374 5.15 5.69 10.66
N THR A 375 6.31 6.03 10.11
CA THR A 375 7.31 6.89 10.76
C THR A 375 7.38 8.30 10.19
N ARG A 376 7.01 8.47 8.91
CA ARG A 376 6.94 9.77 8.23
C ARG A 376 5.69 9.86 7.35
N PHE A 377 5.03 11.01 7.36
CA PHE A 377 3.94 11.34 6.44
C PHE A 377 4.19 12.69 5.77
N ASP A 378 4.14 12.71 4.45
CA ASP A 378 4.37 13.90 3.64
C ASP A 378 3.25 14.08 2.62
N PHE A 379 2.27 14.92 2.96
CA PHE A 379 1.15 15.27 2.13
C PHE A 379 1.54 16.41 1.18
N LYS A 380 1.76 16.08 -0.10
CA LYS A 380 2.27 17.01 -1.12
C LYS A 380 1.17 17.74 -1.87
N GLY A 381 -0.06 17.24 -1.84
CA GLY A 381 -1.23 17.96 -2.29
C GLY A 381 -2.39 17.07 -2.76
N ALA A 382 -3.59 17.61 -2.63
CA ALA A 382 -4.79 17.15 -3.32
C ALA A 382 -5.72 18.37 -3.51
N ASN A 383 -6.56 18.35 -4.54
CA ASN A 383 -7.58 19.38 -4.69
C ASN A 383 -8.56 19.30 -3.51
N ASN A 384 -8.89 20.46 -2.91
CA ASN A 384 -9.76 20.58 -1.74
C ASN A 384 -9.42 19.60 -0.60
N ALA A 385 -8.12 19.45 -0.28
CA ALA A 385 -7.68 18.59 0.81
C ALA A 385 -8.33 19.02 2.14
N GLY A 386 -9.23 18.17 2.62
CA GLY A 386 -10.15 18.31 3.76
C GLY A 386 -9.75 17.40 4.93
N ALA A 387 -10.27 17.66 6.13
CA ALA A 387 -10.34 16.73 7.27
C ALA A 387 -9.13 15.78 7.55
N ILE A 388 -7.88 16.23 7.33
CA ILE A 388 -6.66 15.51 7.69
C ILE A 388 -6.65 15.29 9.20
N ASP A 389 -6.87 14.04 9.59
CA ASP A 389 -6.89 13.51 10.94
C ASP A 389 -5.76 12.50 11.09
N ILE A 390 -4.85 12.79 12.00
CA ILE A 390 -3.71 11.94 12.30
C ILE A 390 -4.07 11.22 13.59
N LYS A 391 -4.11 9.88 13.56
CA LYS A 391 -4.58 9.12 14.71
C LYS A 391 -3.44 9.03 15.75
N PRO A 392 -3.71 9.32 17.04
CA PRO A 392 -2.70 9.25 18.09
C PRO A 392 -2.24 7.82 18.40
N VAL A 393 -2.89 6.79 17.83
CA VAL A 393 -2.53 5.37 17.95
C VAL A 393 -1.12 5.08 17.41
N ASN A 394 -0.58 5.94 16.54
CA ASN A 394 0.75 5.75 15.97
C ASN A 394 1.86 6.31 16.87
N HIS A 395 2.68 5.39 17.39
CA HIS A 395 3.79 5.65 18.31
C HIS A 395 5.17 5.68 17.62
N ALA A 396 5.21 5.82 16.30
CA ALA A 396 6.46 5.96 15.54
C ALA A 396 6.48 7.19 14.61
N LEU A 397 5.34 7.85 14.38
CA LEU A 397 5.23 9.01 13.49
C LEU A 397 6.02 10.21 14.03
N SER A 398 7.21 10.41 13.47
CA SER A 398 8.17 11.43 13.90
C SER A 398 8.25 12.63 12.98
N TYR A 399 7.76 12.50 11.74
CA TYR A 399 7.78 13.56 10.74
C TYR A 399 6.40 13.71 10.11
N ILE A 400 5.86 14.92 10.12
CA ILE A 400 4.62 15.27 9.43
C ILE A 400 4.88 16.52 8.57
N ARG A 401 4.59 16.42 7.28
CA ARG A 401 4.51 17.58 6.38
C ARG A 401 3.17 17.62 5.69
N ILE A 402 2.51 18.77 5.75
CA ILE A 402 1.24 19.05 5.07
C ILE A 402 1.42 20.29 4.21
N ILE A 403 1.33 20.10 2.89
CA ILE A 403 1.37 21.18 1.91
C ILE A 403 -0.04 21.41 1.38
N GLY A 404 -0.62 22.54 1.78
CA GLY A 404 -1.89 23.04 1.28
C GLY A 404 -1.75 23.79 -0.05
N GLY A 405 -2.82 24.48 -0.42
CA GLY A 405 -2.96 25.22 -1.66
C GLY A 405 -4.12 26.21 -1.57
N SER A 406 -4.48 26.84 -2.68
CA SER A 406 -5.59 27.83 -2.72
C SER A 406 -6.92 27.26 -2.26
N ASP A 407 -7.09 25.95 -2.43
CA ASP A 407 -8.33 25.24 -2.18
C ASP A 407 -8.26 24.47 -0.84
N PHE A 408 -7.23 24.70 -0.03
CA PHE A 408 -7.09 24.04 1.27
C PHE A 408 -8.16 24.54 2.24
N ILE A 409 -8.90 23.62 2.85
CA ILE A 409 -9.99 23.96 3.77
C ILE A 409 -9.42 24.20 5.17
N SER A 410 -9.43 25.46 5.63
CA SER A 410 -8.97 25.85 6.97
C SER A 410 -9.64 25.04 8.09
N ARG A 411 -8.88 24.67 9.12
CA ARG A 411 -9.37 23.87 10.27
C ARG A 411 -8.49 24.00 11.50
N GLU A 412 -8.87 23.31 12.58
CA GLU A 412 -7.98 23.10 13.73
C GLU A 412 -7.07 21.89 13.51
N PHE A 413 -5.77 22.11 13.67
CA PHE A 413 -4.74 21.09 13.84
C PHE A 413 -4.38 21.02 15.32
N ASN A 414 -4.81 19.96 15.99
CA ASN A 414 -4.57 19.77 17.40
C ASN A 414 -3.58 18.61 17.63
N PHE A 415 -2.32 18.98 17.88
CA PHE A 415 -1.24 18.05 18.21
C PHE A 415 -1.02 17.99 19.72
N THR A 416 -2.06 17.66 20.50
CA THR A 416 -1.92 17.46 21.94
C THR A 416 -1.42 16.04 22.25
N GLY A 417 -0.30 15.91 22.95
CA GLY A 417 0.22 14.61 23.41
C GLY A 417 0.92 13.79 22.33
N TYR A 418 1.37 14.42 21.24
CA TYR A 418 2.14 13.77 20.18
C TYR A 418 3.60 13.59 20.61
N GLU A 419 3.84 12.66 21.53
CA GLU A 419 5.14 12.45 22.15
C GLU A 419 6.23 12.01 21.16
N TYR A 420 5.87 11.36 20.05
CA TYR A 420 6.84 10.83 19.07
C TYR A 420 7.18 11.81 17.94
N LEU A 421 6.37 12.86 17.78
CA LEU A 421 6.54 13.86 16.74
C LEU A 421 7.82 14.68 16.99
N LYS A 422 8.74 14.68 16.04
CA LYS A 422 9.99 15.45 16.05
C LYS A 422 9.96 16.66 15.13
N GLU A 423 9.33 16.50 13.96
CA GLU A 423 9.29 17.55 12.95
C GLU A 423 7.88 17.73 12.40
N LEU A 424 7.40 18.98 12.38
CA LEU A 424 6.09 19.35 11.87
C LEU A 424 6.18 20.52 10.90
N TYR A 425 5.72 20.30 9.67
CA TYR A 425 5.67 21.29 8.60
C TYR A 425 4.23 21.51 8.15
N LEU A 426 3.71 22.71 8.34
CA LEU A 426 2.35 23.10 7.97
C LEU A 426 2.39 24.28 7.00
N VAL A 427 2.38 23.96 5.71
CA VAL A 427 2.69 24.89 4.63
C VAL A 427 1.41 25.26 3.88
N ARG A 428 1.12 26.55 3.71
CA ARG A 428 -0.04 27.09 2.98
C ARG A 428 -1.39 26.58 3.48
N ILE A 429 -1.54 26.46 4.80
CA ILE A 429 -2.79 26.00 5.45
C ILE A 429 -3.77 27.15 5.77
N GLY A 430 -3.48 28.38 5.34
CA GLY A 430 -4.38 29.53 5.43
C GLY A 430 -4.73 29.94 6.86
N ASP A 431 -6.03 30.18 7.12
CA ASP A 431 -6.58 30.59 8.42
C ASP A 431 -6.77 29.40 9.39
N SER A 432 -6.04 28.32 9.19
CA SER A 432 -6.10 27.16 10.10
C SER A 432 -5.57 27.53 11.49
N LYS A 433 -6.21 26.96 12.53
CA LYS A 433 -5.77 27.04 13.91
C LYS A 433 -4.79 25.93 14.21
N VAL A 434 -3.67 26.22 14.86
CA VAL A 434 -2.68 25.22 15.23
C VAL A 434 -2.45 25.22 16.75
N ILE A 435 -2.60 24.06 17.37
CA ILE A 435 -2.34 23.83 18.78
C ILE A 435 -1.28 22.74 18.89
N LEU A 436 -0.12 23.08 19.46
CA LEU A 436 0.93 22.15 19.85
C LEU A 436 0.99 22.14 21.38
N ASP A 437 0.60 21.04 22.01
CA ASP A 437 0.62 20.93 23.48
C ASP A 437 1.18 19.59 23.92
N ASN A 438 2.13 19.60 24.86
CA ASN A 438 2.82 18.40 25.35
C ASN A 438 3.52 17.57 24.26
N CYS A 439 4.02 18.21 23.19
CA CYS A 439 4.86 17.54 22.19
C CYS A 439 6.31 17.44 22.70
N SER A 440 6.56 16.47 23.59
CA SER A 440 7.81 16.37 24.36
C SER A 440 9.08 16.13 23.53
N ASN A 441 8.95 15.57 22.32
CA ASN A 441 10.07 15.35 21.39
C ASN A 441 10.06 16.26 20.16
N LEU A 442 9.13 17.22 20.07
CA LEU A 442 9.09 18.14 18.93
C LEU A 442 10.33 19.04 18.94
N GLU A 443 11.15 18.93 17.90
CA GLU A 443 12.38 19.70 17.72
C GLU A 443 12.21 20.83 16.69
N THR A 444 11.30 20.64 15.72
CA THR A 444 11.10 21.56 14.59
C THR A 444 9.63 21.81 14.32
N PHE A 445 9.25 23.09 14.23
CA PHE A 445 7.97 23.52 13.69
C PHE A 445 8.18 24.55 12.57
N ALA A 446 7.57 24.33 11.41
CA ALA A 446 7.76 25.20 10.27
C ALA A 446 6.49 25.41 9.44
N THR A 447 6.38 26.60 8.84
CA THR A 447 5.36 26.92 7.84
C THR A 447 5.92 27.07 6.42
N SER A 448 7.19 26.70 6.24
CA SER A 448 7.93 26.60 4.98
C SER A 448 8.13 25.13 4.58
N LYS A 449 8.40 24.85 3.30
CA LYS A 449 8.68 23.48 2.81
C LYS A 449 9.88 22.78 3.47
N GLY A 450 10.79 23.55 4.07
CA GLY A 450 11.97 23.10 4.80
C GLY A 450 12.46 24.17 5.77
N ILE A 451 13.57 23.92 6.46
CA ILE A 451 14.23 24.89 7.35
C ILE A 451 15.37 25.59 6.58
N TRP A 452 15.35 26.92 6.53
CA TRP A 452 16.24 27.73 5.69
C TRP A 452 17.30 28.51 6.49
N LYS A 453 18.43 27.89 6.82
CA LYS A 453 19.60 28.52 7.43
C LYS A 453 20.55 29.14 6.38
N PRO A 454 21.00 30.39 6.56
CA PRO A 454 21.92 31.06 5.63
C PRO A 454 23.25 30.30 5.51
N GLY A 455 23.72 30.11 4.27
CA GLY A 455 25.03 29.50 3.99
C GLY A 455 25.08 27.97 4.06
N GLU A 456 23.96 27.30 4.34
CA GLU A 456 23.84 25.85 4.25
C GLU A 456 23.28 25.44 2.87
N SER A 457 23.73 24.30 2.36
CA SER A 457 23.19 23.65 1.15
C SER A 457 22.22 22.55 1.57
N TYR A 458 21.09 22.43 0.86
CA TYR A 458 20.02 21.47 1.19
C TYR A 458 19.83 20.45 0.07
N SER A 459 19.70 19.18 0.42
CA SER A 459 19.33 18.10 -0.50
C SER A 459 17.90 17.62 -0.19
N GLU A 460 17.02 17.53 -1.19
CA GLU A 460 15.77 16.79 -1.02
C GLU A 460 16.03 15.27 -0.88
N PRO A 461 15.17 14.53 -0.16
CA PRO A 461 14.96 13.12 -0.45
C PRO A 461 14.44 13.00 -1.89
N THR A 462 15.15 12.25 -2.74
CA THR A 462 14.80 12.02 -4.15
C THR A 462 13.32 11.70 -4.34
N ASP A 463 12.59 12.56 -5.04
CA ASP A 463 11.24 12.30 -5.52
C ASP A 463 11.32 11.51 -6.83
N PRO A 464 10.90 10.23 -6.90
CA PRO A 464 11.13 9.36 -8.07
C PRO A 464 10.26 9.66 -9.30
N ILE A 465 9.54 10.80 -9.36
CA ILE A 465 8.55 11.07 -10.41
C ILE A 465 8.68 12.51 -10.92
N ASP A 466 9.90 13.03 -11.01
CA ASP A 466 10.18 14.04 -12.03
C ASP A 466 10.93 13.35 -13.18
N ILE A 467 10.28 13.32 -14.34
CA ILE A 467 10.88 12.84 -15.57
C ILE A 467 11.93 13.88 -15.96
N GLY A 468 13.17 13.62 -15.59
CA GLY A 468 14.31 14.45 -15.95
C GLY A 468 15.25 14.62 -14.77
N ASP A 469 16.45 14.07 -14.90
CA ASP A 469 17.62 14.35 -14.07
C ASP A 469 17.61 15.79 -13.55
N TYR A 470 17.45 15.98 -12.24
CA TYR A 470 18.21 16.92 -11.42
C TYR A 470 17.86 16.63 -9.96
N GLU A 471 18.86 16.32 -9.13
CA GLU A 471 18.79 16.65 -7.71
C GLU A 471 18.47 18.15 -7.64
N SER A 472 17.23 18.52 -7.35
CA SER A 472 16.87 19.92 -7.13
C SER A 472 17.45 20.32 -5.77
N VAL A 473 18.71 20.73 -5.76
CA VAL A 473 19.32 21.43 -4.64
C VAL A 473 18.46 22.67 -4.41
N PHE A 474 17.68 22.68 -3.33
CA PHE A 474 17.02 23.92 -2.93
C PHE A 474 18.13 24.88 -2.51
N ALA A 475 18.32 25.91 -3.33
CA ALA A 475 19.05 27.10 -2.94
C ALA A 475 18.30 27.80 -1.80
N TRP A 476 19.00 28.71 -1.12
CA TRP A 476 18.37 29.74 -0.31
C TRP A 476 17.10 30.27 -1.00
N PRO A 477 15.92 30.32 -0.34
CA PRO A 477 14.67 30.53 -1.06
C PRO A 477 14.67 31.91 -1.71
N ASP A 478 14.51 31.91 -3.04
CA ASP A 478 14.43 33.12 -3.88
C ASP A 478 13.07 33.83 -3.76
N TYR A 479 12.02 33.06 -3.46
CA TYR A 479 10.65 33.55 -3.31
C TYR A 479 10.02 33.06 -1.99
N PRO A 480 9.18 33.87 -1.34
CA PRO A 480 8.38 33.45 -0.20
C PRO A 480 7.33 32.42 -0.62
N GLU A 481 6.76 31.72 0.36
CA GLU A 481 5.62 30.82 0.07
C GLU A 481 4.49 31.62 -0.60
N SER A 482 3.91 31.08 -1.66
CA SER A 482 2.95 31.82 -2.50
C SER A 482 1.63 32.12 -1.79
N LEU A 483 1.32 31.38 -0.73
CA LEU A 483 0.15 31.55 0.14
C LEU A 483 0.62 31.51 1.60
N TYR A 484 -0.11 32.17 2.48
CA TYR A 484 0.21 32.18 3.90
C TYR A 484 -0.25 30.88 4.59
N SER A 485 0.45 30.53 5.67
CA SER A 485 0.16 29.31 6.43
C SER A 485 -0.56 29.56 7.75
N LEU A 486 -0.47 30.75 8.32
CA LEU A 486 -1.06 31.08 9.62
C LEU A 486 -1.51 32.53 9.63
N SER A 487 -2.57 32.81 10.38
CA SER A 487 -3.06 34.17 10.65
C SER A 487 -3.54 34.29 12.09
N ASP A 488 -3.75 35.50 12.57
CA ASP A 488 -4.38 35.73 13.88
C ASP A 488 -5.83 35.19 13.95
N THR A 489 -6.49 34.99 12.81
CA THR A 489 -7.85 34.41 12.73
C THR A 489 -7.86 32.96 13.20
N GLY A 490 -6.91 32.15 12.71
CA GLY A 490 -6.74 30.76 13.14
C GLY A 490 -5.97 30.65 14.45
N GLY A 491 -4.85 31.37 14.54
CA GLY A 491 -3.96 31.39 15.69
C GLY A 491 -2.99 30.20 15.76
N LEU A 492 -1.89 30.42 16.49
CA LEU A 492 -0.87 29.43 16.80
C LEU A 492 -0.65 29.41 18.31
N THR A 493 -0.82 28.23 18.92
CA THR A 493 -0.55 27.99 20.34
C THR A 493 0.50 26.90 20.47
N ILE A 494 1.58 27.19 21.21
CA ILE A 494 2.64 26.22 21.52
C ILE A 494 2.81 26.20 23.04
N LEU A 495 2.55 25.05 23.67
CA LEU A 495 2.61 24.86 25.11
C LEU A 495 3.38 23.56 25.43
N ASN A 496 4.23 23.58 26.46
CA ASN A 496 4.93 22.38 26.96
C ASN A 496 5.79 21.62 25.92
N CYS A 497 6.19 22.26 24.82
CA CYS A 497 7.06 21.69 23.79
C CYS A 497 8.54 21.96 24.10
N ASN A 498 9.04 21.41 25.21
CA ASN A 498 10.32 21.82 25.81
C ASN A 498 11.57 21.53 24.96
N LYS A 499 11.48 20.67 23.94
CA LYS A 499 12.60 20.34 23.03
C LYS A 499 12.57 21.12 21.71
N LEU A 500 11.64 22.06 21.54
CA LEU A 500 11.51 22.82 20.30
C LEU A 500 12.73 23.72 20.10
N LYS A 501 13.59 23.34 19.14
CA LYS A 501 14.84 24.02 18.81
C LYS A 501 14.67 24.97 17.63
N GLN A 502 13.74 24.70 16.72
CA GLN A 502 13.65 25.44 15.47
C GLN A 502 12.21 25.85 15.18
N ILE A 503 12.01 27.14 14.90
CA ILE A 503 10.75 27.68 14.40
C ILE A 503 10.99 28.41 13.07
N SER A 504 10.21 28.07 12.05
CA SER A 504 10.14 28.84 10.81
C SER A 504 8.71 29.30 10.56
N LEU A 505 8.48 30.61 10.61
CA LEU A 505 7.19 31.24 10.30
C LEU A 505 7.33 32.02 8.99
N GLU A 506 7.33 31.28 7.89
CA GLU A 506 7.37 31.79 6.51
C GLU A 506 5.99 32.25 6.05
N ASN A 507 5.94 33.45 5.48
CA ASN A 507 4.75 34.15 4.98
C ASN A 507 3.55 34.01 5.92
N THR A 508 3.70 34.43 7.17
CA THR A 508 2.62 34.38 8.15
C THR A 508 1.91 35.73 8.29
N GLN A 509 0.63 35.69 8.65
CA GLN A 509 -0.22 36.84 8.96
C GLN A 509 -0.46 36.98 10.47
N LEU A 510 0.55 36.62 11.26
CA LEU A 510 0.52 36.75 12.72
C LEU A 510 0.95 38.16 13.11
N LYS A 511 0.25 38.79 14.04
CA LYS A 511 0.69 40.09 14.60
C LYS A 511 1.49 39.95 15.88
N ASN A 512 1.40 38.81 16.56
CA ASN A 512 2.13 38.57 17.79
C ASN A 512 2.56 37.11 17.89
N PHE A 513 3.70 36.87 18.52
CA PHE A 513 4.15 35.54 18.90
C PHE A 513 5.07 35.64 20.13
N ASN A 514 4.83 34.77 21.12
CA ASN A 514 5.63 34.72 22.35
C ASN A 514 6.59 33.52 22.31
N PHE A 515 7.89 33.79 22.35
CA PHE A 515 8.95 32.79 22.40
C PHE A 515 9.41 32.45 23.82
N GLY A 516 8.89 33.15 24.85
CA GLY A 516 9.42 33.10 26.21
C GLY A 516 9.41 31.72 26.85
N ASP A 517 8.43 30.90 26.52
CA ASP A 517 8.28 29.55 27.05
C ASP A 517 9.08 28.50 26.26
N LEU A 518 9.76 28.90 25.17
CA LEU A 518 10.50 28.01 24.26
C LEU A 518 12.00 28.02 24.58
N LEU A 519 12.37 27.54 25.77
CA LEU A 519 13.73 27.66 26.31
C LEU A 519 14.83 27.00 25.42
N ALA A 520 14.49 25.90 24.75
CA ALA A 520 15.39 25.17 23.86
C ALA A 520 15.60 25.81 22.47
N LEU A 521 14.87 26.88 22.13
CA LEU A 521 14.82 27.44 20.79
C LEU A 521 16.18 28.01 20.32
N GLU A 522 16.83 27.41 19.33
CA GLU A 522 18.15 27.82 18.81
C GLU A 522 18.04 28.61 17.50
N TYR A 523 16.97 28.40 16.75
CA TYR A 523 16.80 28.97 15.42
C TYR A 523 15.38 29.50 15.21
N VAL A 524 15.29 30.73 14.70
CA VAL A 524 14.03 31.39 14.35
C VAL A 524 14.14 31.97 12.94
N TYR A 525 13.16 31.67 12.11
CA TYR A 525 12.98 32.32 10.82
C TYR A 525 11.62 32.99 10.78
N LEU A 526 11.57 34.28 10.47
CA LEU A 526 10.32 35.02 10.32
C LEU A 526 10.28 35.70 8.96
N SER A 527 9.20 35.50 8.22
CA SER A 527 8.84 36.34 7.09
C SER A 527 7.36 36.69 7.09
N SER A 528 7.05 37.94 6.77
CA SER A 528 5.68 38.42 6.62
C SER A 528 5.62 39.70 5.81
N PHE A 529 4.41 40.07 5.40
CA PHE A 529 4.13 41.43 4.92
C PHE A 529 4.23 42.45 6.06
N SER A 530 4.43 43.72 5.70
CA SER A 530 4.67 44.83 6.63
C SER A 530 3.55 45.13 7.63
N GLY A 531 2.34 44.61 7.40
CA GLY A 531 1.20 44.74 8.33
C GLY A 531 1.16 43.68 9.44
N TYR A 532 2.17 42.80 9.52
CA TYR A 532 2.24 41.67 10.43
C TYR A 532 3.57 41.68 11.21
N ILE A 533 3.95 40.54 11.81
CA ILE A 533 5.05 40.45 12.77
C ILE A 533 6.37 41.05 12.25
N VAL A 534 6.75 40.84 10.98
CA VAL A 534 7.94 41.44 10.35
C VAL A 534 7.55 42.74 9.64
N GLY A 535 7.94 43.88 10.22
CA GLY A 535 7.62 45.22 9.70
C GLY A 535 6.56 45.97 10.52
N GLY A 536 5.74 45.23 11.28
CA GLY A 536 5.18 45.68 12.55
C GLY A 536 3.90 46.52 12.51
N SER A 537 3.79 47.40 13.51
CA SER A 537 2.70 48.35 13.77
C SER A 537 3.29 49.63 14.35
N ASP A 538 2.59 50.76 14.26
CA ASP A 538 3.09 52.13 14.51
C ASP A 538 3.80 52.36 15.87
N PRO A 539 5.10 52.72 15.89
CA PRO A 539 5.99 52.92 14.73
C PRO A 539 6.49 51.60 14.13
N TYR A 540 6.65 51.54 12.80
CA TYR A 540 7.04 50.34 12.04
C TYR A 540 8.12 49.50 12.76
N GLY A 541 7.86 48.19 12.86
CA GLY A 541 8.68 47.22 13.57
C GLY A 541 8.27 46.95 15.02
N LYS A 542 7.25 47.64 15.58
CA LYS A 542 6.84 47.43 16.98
C LYS A 542 6.46 45.98 17.29
N LEU A 543 5.66 45.34 16.44
CA LEU A 543 5.26 43.93 16.63
C LEU A 543 6.48 43.00 16.63
N LEU A 544 7.43 43.22 15.71
CA LEU A 544 8.68 42.46 15.66
C LEU A 544 9.44 42.62 16.98
N LEU A 545 9.61 43.86 17.45
CA LEU A 545 10.30 44.17 18.71
C LEU A 545 9.65 43.44 19.89
N ASP A 546 8.32 43.47 19.98
CA ASP A 546 7.58 42.81 21.05
C ASP A 546 7.80 41.30 21.03
N ALA A 547 7.70 40.68 19.86
CA ALA A 547 7.95 39.26 19.70
C ALA A 547 9.40 38.89 20.06
N VAL A 548 10.41 39.52 19.44
CA VAL A 548 11.82 39.15 19.68
C VAL A 548 12.30 39.48 21.09
N ASN A 549 11.67 40.44 21.78
CA ASN A 549 11.94 40.70 23.20
C ASN A 549 11.48 39.57 24.12
N THR A 550 10.63 38.65 23.66
CA THR A 550 10.28 37.46 24.43
C THR A 550 11.29 36.32 24.28
N LEU A 551 12.23 36.38 23.32
CA LEU A 551 13.22 35.31 23.13
C LEU A 551 14.00 35.02 24.41
N PRO A 552 14.26 33.74 24.74
CA PRO A 552 15.01 33.37 25.94
C PRO A 552 16.47 33.77 25.81
N ALA A 553 17.10 34.14 26.92
CA ALA A 553 18.55 34.32 26.95
C ALA A 553 19.26 32.97 26.80
N LYS A 554 20.37 32.94 26.05
CA LYS A 554 21.16 31.72 25.83
C LYS A 554 22.43 31.68 26.66
N GLU A 555 22.85 30.46 27.01
CA GLU A 555 24.16 30.23 27.61
C GLU A 555 25.28 30.64 26.64
N ALA A 556 26.43 31.07 27.18
CA ALA A 556 27.50 31.65 26.38
C ALA A 556 28.04 30.74 25.27
N ALA A 557 27.96 29.41 25.46
CA ALA A 557 28.42 28.43 24.48
C ALA A 557 27.44 28.17 23.32
N ALA A 558 26.15 28.48 23.48
CA ALA A 558 25.11 28.21 22.48
C ALA A 558 24.56 29.54 21.94
N LYS A 559 24.96 29.94 20.74
CA LYS A 559 24.42 31.15 20.09
C LYS A 559 23.14 30.82 19.33
N GLY A 560 22.08 31.57 19.62
CA GLY A 560 20.85 31.51 18.82
C GLY A 560 21.01 32.25 17.50
N LEU A 561 20.23 31.88 16.49
CA LEU A 561 20.16 32.57 15.20
C LEU A 561 18.71 32.95 14.88
N ILE A 562 18.48 34.22 14.55
CA ILE A 562 17.22 34.69 13.99
C ILE A 562 17.41 35.30 12.60
N VAL A 563 16.62 34.85 11.65
CA VAL A 563 16.57 35.38 10.27
C VAL A 563 15.24 36.10 10.08
N LEU A 564 15.31 37.32 9.55
CA LEU A 564 14.16 38.19 9.33
C LEU A 564 14.07 38.57 7.86
N ARG A 565 12.90 38.39 7.23
CA ARG A 565 12.64 38.78 5.84
C ARG A 565 11.30 39.51 5.68
N GLY A 566 11.32 40.61 4.92
CA GLY A 566 10.10 41.32 4.53
C GLY A 566 9.48 40.71 3.29
N ILE A 567 8.16 40.82 3.14
CA ILE A 567 7.44 40.40 1.93
C ILE A 567 6.65 41.58 1.37
N ALA A 568 6.67 41.72 0.04
CA ALA A 568 5.82 42.65 -0.69
C ALA A 568 5.24 41.99 -1.95
N PHE A 569 4.20 42.61 -2.50
CA PHE A 569 3.68 42.26 -3.81
C PHE A 569 4.40 43.08 -4.88
N ARG A 570 4.99 42.42 -5.87
CA ARG A 570 5.50 43.10 -7.08
C ARG A 570 4.70 42.68 -8.31
N LEU A 571 4.36 43.67 -9.13
CA LEU A 571 3.85 43.45 -10.48
C LEU A 571 5.07 43.27 -11.40
N TYR A 572 5.25 42.08 -11.96
CA TYR A 572 6.19 41.90 -13.05
C TYR A 572 5.52 42.37 -14.35
N PRO A 573 6.12 43.29 -15.12
CA PRO A 573 5.68 43.50 -16.49
C PRO A 573 5.91 42.22 -17.29
N SER A 574 4.92 41.79 -18.06
CA SER A 574 5.14 40.69 -19.01
C SER A 574 6.17 41.13 -20.05
N GLU A 575 7.36 40.55 -20.03
CA GLU A 575 8.25 40.62 -21.19
C GLU A 575 7.60 39.80 -22.30
N ASN A 576 7.03 40.46 -23.31
CA ASN A 576 6.77 39.80 -24.57
C ASN A 576 8.14 39.61 -25.26
N GLU A 577 8.57 38.36 -25.46
CA GLU A 577 9.79 38.00 -26.20
C GLU A 577 9.82 38.50 -27.67
N THR A 578 8.81 39.23 -28.12
CA THR A 578 8.82 39.87 -29.43
C THR A 578 8.25 41.27 -29.30
N GLY A 579 9.11 42.29 -29.43
CA GLY A 579 8.77 43.70 -29.30
C GLY A 579 7.77 44.22 -30.33
N ASN A 580 6.51 43.79 -30.27
CA ASN A 580 5.40 44.33 -31.03
C ASN A 580 4.06 44.26 -30.27
N ALA A 581 3.41 45.44 -30.22
CA ALA A 581 2.01 45.76 -29.94
C ALA A 581 1.34 45.27 -28.64
N ILE A 582 0.77 46.24 -27.93
CA ILE A 582 -0.03 46.13 -26.70
C ILE A 582 -1.32 45.35 -27.00
N GLY A 583 -1.37 44.09 -26.54
CA GLY A 583 -2.62 43.35 -26.32
C GLY A 583 -3.22 43.69 -24.94
N PRO A 584 -4.52 43.39 -24.69
CA PRO A 584 -5.15 43.65 -23.40
C PRO A 584 -4.38 42.95 -22.29
N ILE A 585 -3.92 43.75 -21.33
CA ILE A 585 -3.19 43.31 -20.14
C ILE A 585 -4.14 42.42 -19.33
N THR A 586 -3.97 41.11 -19.40
CA THR A 586 -4.57 40.20 -18.43
C THR A 586 -4.03 40.57 -17.05
N PRO A 587 -4.87 40.75 -16.01
CA PRO A 587 -4.39 41.13 -14.69
C PRO A 587 -3.48 40.02 -14.15
N VAL A 588 -2.17 40.27 -14.21
CA VAL A 588 -1.14 39.40 -13.63
C VAL A 588 -1.38 39.39 -12.12
N ARG A 589 -1.64 38.21 -11.53
CA ARG A 589 -1.72 38.09 -10.07
C ARG A 589 -0.37 38.56 -9.49
N PRO A 590 -0.36 39.53 -8.57
CA PRO A 590 0.89 39.94 -7.95
C PRO A 590 1.44 38.75 -7.15
N ASN A 591 2.67 38.35 -7.46
CA ASN A 591 3.35 37.29 -6.72
C ASN A 591 4.09 37.91 -5.51
N PRO A 592 4.09 37.23 -4.36
CA PRO A 592 4.87 37.68 -3.22
C PRO A 592 6.35 37.53 -3.53
N VAL A 593 7.15 38.53 -3.17
CA VAL A 593 8.60 38.54 -3.28
C VAL A 593 9.20 38.93 -1.95
N TYR A 594 10.41 38.46 -1.66
CA TYR A 594 11.16 39.03 -0.54
C TYR A 594 11.52 40.48 -0.84
N ASP A 595 11.34 41.34 0.15
CA ASP A 595 11.50 42.78 0.01
C ASP A 595 12.07 43.40 1.29
N GLN A 596 12.38 44.69 1.23
CA GLN A 596 12.91 45.43 2.37
C GLN A 596 11.94 45.41 3.55
N ILE A 597 12.49 45.24 4.76
CA ILE A 597 11.72 45.30 6.01
C ILE A 597 11.51 46.78 6.39
N PRO A 598 10.26 47.29 6.42
CA PRO A 598 9.98 48.64 6.91
C PRO A 598 10.20 48.69 8.43
N ILE A 599 11.10 49.54 8.92
CA ILE A 599 11.39 49.61 10.35
C ILE A 599 11.81 51.01 10.81
N ASP A 600 11.29 51.46 11.95
CA ASP A 600 11.75 52.68 12.60
C ASP A 600 13.19 52.52 13.12
N ARG A 601 13.99 53.58 12.97
CA ARG A 601 15.40 53.56 13.34
C ARG A 601 15.65 53.24 14.82
N VAL A 602 14.80 53.76 15.71
CA VAL A 602 14.94 53.52 17.16
C VAL A 602 14.66 52.05 17.45
N ILE A 603 13.62 51.48 16.83
CA ILE A 603 13.29 50.07 16.98
C ILE A 603 14.40 49.18 16.41
N TYR A 604 14.88 49.46 15.20
CA TYR A 604 15.98 48.71 14.58
C TYR A 604 17.22 48.66 15.50
N ASN A 605 17.64 49.81 16.01
CA ASN A 605 18.78 49.88 16.93
C ASN A 605 18.52 49.09 18.22
N THR A 606 17.30 49.15 18.75
CA THR A 606 16.90 48.42 19.97
C THR A 606 16.99 46.91 19.76
N ILE A 607 16.50 46.39 18.63
CA ILE A 607 16.58 44.96 18.30
C ILE A 607 18.05 44.51 18.19
N ASN A 608 18.88 45.27 17.47
CA ASN A 608 20.30 44.97 17.28
C ASN A 608 21.16 45.12 18.56
N GLN A 609 20.60 45.69 19.63
CA GLN A 609 21.21 45.72 20.96
C GLN A 609 20.68 44.57 21.85
N ASN A 610 19.36 44.39 21.89
CA ASN A 610 18.71 43.42 22.78
C ASN A 610 19.03 41.97 22.41
N LEU A 611 19.05 41.63 21.13
CA LEU A 611 19.29 40.26 20.68
C LEU A 611 20.72 39.77 21.01
N PRO A 612 21.79 40.51 20.67
CA PRO A 612 23.13 40.13 21.10
C PRO A 612 23.31 40.08 22.62
N ALA A 613 22.63 40.95 23.38
CA ALA A 613 22.65 40.89 24.84
C ALA A 613 22.05 39.59 25.41
N LYS A 614 21.16 38.94 24.65
CA LYS A 614 20.60 37.61 24.94
C LYS A 614 21.36 36.46 24.28
N ASN A 615 22.52 36.73 23.67
CA ASN A 615 23.33 35.79 22.89
C ASN A 615 22.63 35.22 21.63
N TRP A 616 21.84 36.07 20.96
CA TRP A 616 21.24 35.81 19.66
C TRP A 616 21.90 36.63 18.54
N ASN A 617 22.22 35.97 17.44
CA ASN A 617 22.64 36.61 16.20
C ASN A 617 21.40 36.95 15.35
N VAL A 618 21.30 38.18 14.90
CA VAL A 618 20.24 38.62 13.98
C VAL A 618 20.76 38.79 12.57
N VAL A 619 20.06 38.20 11.61
CA VAL A 619 20.30 38.34 10.18
C VAL A 619 19.10 39.04 9.56
N TRP A 620 19.33 40.25 9.08
CA TRP A 620 18.36 41.01 8.31
C TRP A 620 18.59 40.69 6.82
N GLU A 621 17.66 39.96 6.20
CA GLU A 621 17.74 39.58 4.80
C GLU A 621 16.51 40.13 4.07
N SER A 622 16.74 40.87 2.98
CA SER A 622 15.65 41.43 2.17
C SER A 622 15.91 41.23 0.67
N GLY A 623 16.46 40.07 0.31
CA GLY A 623 16.95 39.78 -1.04
C GLY A 623 18.03 40.79 -1.48
N PHE A 624 17.82 41.46 -2.61
CA PHE A 624 18.77 42.40 -3.23
C PHE A 624 19.01 43.72 -2.47
N TYR A 625 18.33 43.95 -1.35
CA TYR A 625 18.34 45.25 -0.66
C TYR A 625 18.54 45.08 0.85
N HIS A 626 18.99 46.14 1.54
CA HIS A 626 19.06 46.22 3.01
C HIS A 626 17.74 46.74 3.60
N PRO A 627 17.45 46.57 4.92
CA PRO A 627 16.25 47.12 5.55
C PRO A 627 16.07 48.62 5.28
N ILE A 628 14.84 49.08 5.02
CA ILE A 628 14.54 50.51 4.95
C ILE A 628 14.43 51.03 6.38
N ILE A 629 15.42 51.83 6.77
CA ILE A 629 15.44 52.50 8.06
C ILE A 629 14.76 53.87 7.89
N TYR A 630 13.57 54.03 8.47
CA TYR A 630 12.88 55.32 8.46
C TYR A 630 13.53 56.27 9.48
N LEU A 631 13.87 57.48 9.01
CA LEU A 631 14.44 58.55 9.82
C LEU A 631 13.31 59.47 10.31
N ASN A 632 12.91 59.30 11.57
CA ASN A 632 11.93 60.09 12.31
C ASN A 632 10.47 60.03 11.83
N SER A 633 9.59 59.63 12.76
CA SER A 633 8.14 59.44 12.65
C SER A 633 7.31 60.71 12.50
N THR A 634 7.74 61.71 11.73
CA THR A 634 6.98 62.97 11.59
C THR A 634 6.47 63.32 10.20
N ASN A 635 6.69 62.52 9.15
CA ASN A 635 6.07 62.82 7.85
C ASN A 635 5.75 61.54 7.05
N HIS A 636 4.59 60.94 7.33
CA HIS A 636 3.93 60.03 6.38
C HIS A 636 2.70 60.74 5.80
N ASN A 637 2.96 61.57 4.78
CA ASN A 637 2.02 61.92 3.72
C ASN A 637 2.88 62.21 2.49
N ASN A 638 3.07 61.19 1.65
CA ASN A 638 3.17 61.26 0.19
C ASN A 638 3.37 59.87 -0.38
#